data_AF-A0A7V1K4J3-F1
#
_entry.id   AF-A0A7V1K4J3-F1
#
_cell.length_a   1.000
_cell.length_b   1.000
_cell.length_c   1.000
_cell.angle_alpha   90.00
_cell.angle_beta   90.00
_cell.angle_gamma   90.00
#
_symmetry.space_group_name_H-M   'P 1'
#
loop_
_entity.id
_entity.type
_entity.pdbx_description
1 polymer ?
#
loop_
_entity_poly.entity_id
_entity_poly.type
_entity_poly.pdbx_seq_one_letter_code
_entity_poly.pdbx_strand_id
1 'polypeptide(L)'
;HKAVGFTGYNHLRDHFERGEKEGRIVLGLKEKYDLDELNDYIKPERDLQFTYLGIRTLYDRYLLKDRNGVPIELPQQLFMGVAMFLAQNEFDCQTWAKKFYDILSKFEVMAATPTLSNARTPRHQLSSCYIGSTPDNIEGIFDGYKEMALLSKFGGGIGWDWSLVRGMGSYIDGHKHAAGGIVPFLKIANDVAIAVDQLGTRKGAIAVYIEPWHVDVRDFLDLKKNSGEERRRAHDLFPAMWLNDLFMQRVEEDGTWTLFDPFEVTELTELYGEDFEKRYIELEHSDDNITREVISAKGLWKEILRSYFETGNPFLTFKDSANRSNPNKHAGIIRSSNLCTEIFQNTGPNTYRTQFTFEDGSVEAYDEHEMLTVDNGTTKPAKKVTALDSLNGKQIWIVDKEKTDGDTAVCNLASVNLSKIHTQEDLARVVPTAVRMLDNVIDLNFYPLAKVKKTNEKSRSIGLGVMGEAQMLAENKIEWGSHEHFTKVDEVMESLSYYAIRSSSDLALEKGQYPTYEGSDWSKGIFPIDKANENACKLVDRGGLFGYSHDWQTLKEKVKTDGMRNGYLMAIAPTSSISILTGTTQAIEPVYKRKWFEENLSGLIPVVAPNLSSETWQYYTPSYDLDQNLLIKAGAIRQKWIDQGQSLNIFITLDKASGKYLNEIYMNAWKFGLKSTYYLRSQSPESSDDVEDRSQECVGCQ
;
A
#
# COMPACT_ATOMS: atom_id res chain seq x y z
N HIS A 1 28.44 -20.13 -14.50
CA HIS A 1 29.18 -20.36 -15.77
C HIS A 1 29.00 -19.24 -16.78
N LYS A 2 27.88 -19.15 -17.53
CA LYS A 2 27.71 -18.10 -18.56
C LYS A 2 27.71 -16.67 -18.02
N ALA A 3 27.18 -16.46 -16.81
CA ALA A 3 27.14 -15.14 -16.18
C ALA A 3 28.52 -14.65 -15.72
N VAL A 4 29.29 -15.51 -15.03
CA VAL A 4 30.54 -15.11 -14.35
C VAL A 4 31.83 -15.50 -15.09
N GLY A 5 31.76 -16.25 -16.19
CA GLY A 5 32.94 -16.77 -16.90
C GLY A 5 33.71 -17.89 -16.17
N PHE A 6 33.30 -18.24 -14.95
CA PHE A 6 33.92 -19.26 -14.10
C PHE A 6 32.96 -20.42 -13.76
N THR A 7 33.53 -21.55 -13.33
CA THR A 7 32.79 -22.70 -12.80
C THR A 7 32.41 -22.51 -11.33
N GLY A 8 31.50 -21.56 -11.06
CA GLY A 8 31.03 -21.24 -9.71
C GLY A 8 30.80 -19.74 -9.54
N TYR A 9 30.92 -19.27 -8.31
CA TYR A 9 30.99 -17.85 -7.98
C TYR A 9 32.41 -17.33 -8.27
N ASN A 10 32.54 -16.22 -8.99
CA ASN A 10 33.78 -15.44 -8.96
C ASN A 10 33.88 -14.68 -7.62
N HIS A 11 35.08 -14.21 -7.29
CA HIS A 11 35.29 -13.49 -6.04
C HIS A 11 34.38 -12.25 -5.98
N LEU A 12 33.87 -11.91 -4.79
CA LEU A 12 32.96 -10.78 -4.61
C LEU A 12 33.57 -9.46 -5.14
N ARG A 13 34.88 -9.26 -4.93
CA ARG A 13 35.65 -8.14 -5.49
C ARG A 13 35.51 -8.01 -7.02
N ASP A 14 35.70 -9.12 -7.75
CA ASP A 14 35.61 -9.13 -9.21
C ASP A 14 34.18 -8.83 -9.68
N HIS A 15 33.18 -9.31 -8.95
CA HIS A 15 31.78 -9.01 -9.22
C HIS A 15 31.48 -7.51 -9.10
N PHE A 16 31.90 -6.87 -8.00
CA PHE A 16 31.72 -5.43 -7.81
C PHE A 16 32.49 -4.62 -8.86
N GLU A 17 33.76 -4.94 -9.13
CA GLU A 17 34.56 -4.26 -10.16
C GLU A 17 33.92 -4.32 -11.55
N ARG A 18 33.38 -5.49 -11.92
CA ARG A 18 32.63 -5.63 -13.18
C ARG A 18 31.35 -4.80 -13.16
N GLY A 19 30.57 -4.87 -12.08
CA GLY A 19 29.32 -4.13 -11.95
C GLY A 19 29.50 -2.61 -12.01
N GLU A 20 30.55 -2.08 -11.38
CA GLU A 20 30.92 -0.67 -11.44
C GLU A 20 31.37 -0.26 -12.85
N LYS A 21 32.21 -1.08 -13.51
CA LYS A 21 32.67 -0.83 -14.88
C LYS A 21 31.52 -0.79 -15.89
N GLU A 22 30.52 -1.66 -15.73
CA GLU A 22 29.31 -1.68 -16.55
C GLU A 22 28.32 -0.56 -16.19
N GLY A 23 28.56 0.18 -15.09
CA GLY A 23 27.66 1.20 -14.57
C GLY A 23 26.35 0.64 -13.99
N ARG A 24 26.39 -0.62 -13.52
CA ARG A 24 25.24 -1.35 -12.96
C ARG A 24 25.24 -1.41 -11.44
N ILE A 25 26.41 -1.27 -10.81
CA ILE A 25 26.57 -1.19 -9.35
C ILE A 25 27.07 0.20 -8.97
N VAL A 26 26.60 0.72 -7.82
CA VAL A 26 26.99 2.01 -7.26
C VAL A 26 28.46 2.00 -6.82
N LEU A 27 29.17 3.09 -7.12
CA LEU A 27 30.57 3.27 -6.73
C LEU A 27 30.70 3.49 -5.22
N GLY A 28 31.83 3.10 -4.63
CA GLY A 28 32.13 3.37 -3.22
C GLY A 28 31.55 2.36 -2.25
N LEU A 29 30.65 1.47 -2.70
CA LEU A 29 30.02 0.48 -1.83
C LEU A 29 31.02 -0.59 -1.41
N LYS A 30 31.83 -1.10 -2.33
CA LYS A 30 32.77 -2.20 -2.06
C LYS A 30 33.91 -1.77 -1.11
N GLU A 31 34.29 -0.49 -1.11
CA GLU A 31 35.35 0.07 -0.26
C GLU A 31 34.96 0.14 1.22
N LYS A 32 33.67 0.04 1.55
CA LYS A 32 33.17 0.04 2.93
C LYS A 32 33.34 -1.30 3.65
N TYR A 33 33.67 -2.37 2.93
CA TYR A 33 33.58 -3.74 3.44
C TYR A 33 34.90 -4.50 3.31
N ASP A 34 35.10 -5.47 4.20
CA ASP A 34 36.04 -6.56 3.97
C ASP A 34 35.38 -7.57 3.02
N LEU A 35 35.69 -7.45 1.73
CA LEU A 35 35.12 -8.28 0.68
C LEU A 35 35.62 -9.72 0.71
N ASP A 36 36.80 -9.97 1.27
CA ASP A 36 37.36 -11.32 1.33
C ASP A 36 36.59 -12.10 2.42
N GLU A 37 36.33 -11.46 3.56
CA GLU A 37 35.49 -12.03 4.62
C GLU A 37 34.04 -12.23 4.18
N LEU A 38 33.42 -11.27 3.48
CA LEU A 38 32.05 -11.45 2.96
C LEU A 38 31.98 -12.54 1.88
N ASN A 39 33.01 -12.64 1.04
CA ASN A 39 33.11 -13.70 0.03
C ASN A 39 33.13 -15.09 0.69
N ASP A 40 33.89 -15.27 1.77
CA ASP A 40 33.95 -16.52 2.53
C ASP A 40 32.63 -16.82 3.29
N TYR A 41 31.85 -15.78 3.60
CA TYR A 41 30.55 -15.93 4.26
C TYR A 41 29.44 -16.41 3.32
N ILE A 42 29.55 -16.13 2.01
CA ILE A 42 28.57 -16.56 0.99
C ILE A 42 28.42 -18.09 1.03
N LYS A 43 27.17 -18.56 0.89
CA LYS A 43 26.78 -19.98 0.90
C LYS A 43 26.20 -20.41 -0.45
N PRO A 44 27.04 -20.80 -1.44
CA PRO A 44 26.59 -21.20 -2.77
C PRO A 44 25.58 -22.35 -2.76
N GLU A 45 25.64 -23.24 -1.78
CA GLU A 45 24.70 -24.34 -1.59
C GLU A 45 23.24 -23.89 -1.43
N ARG A 46 23.02 -22.63 -1.01
CA ARG A 46 21.68 -22.03 -0.91
C ARG A 46 21.02 -21.82 -2.27
N ASP A 47 21.76 -21.87 -3.38
CA ASP A 47 21.20 -21.84 -4.74
C ASP A 47 20.31 -23.07 -5.02
N LEU A 48 20.53 -24.18 -4.31
CA LEU A 48 19.72 -25.40 -4.45
C LEU A 48 18.33 -25.28 -3.81
N GLN A 49 18.05 -24.18 -3.11
CA GLN A 49 16.71 -23.90 -2.58
C GLN A 49 15.75 -23.39 -3.65
N PHE A 50 16.26 -22.87 -4.77
CA PHE A 50 15.39 -22.35 -5.82
C PHE A 50 14.67 -23.49 -6.55
N THR A 51 13.36 -23.29 -6.76
CA THR A 51 12.63 -24.06 -7.77
C THR A 51 13.05 -23.59 -9.16
N TYR A 52 12.73 -24.37 -10.19
CA TYR A 52 13.01 -23.98 -11.57
C TYR A 52 12.39 -22.61 -11.93
N LEU A 53 11.13 -22.38 -11.55
CA LEU A 53 10.50 -21.07 -11.76
C LEU A 53 11.16 -19.98 -10.94
N GLY A 54 11.50 -20.25 -9.67
CA GLY A 54 12.17 -19.26 -8.83
C GLY A 54 13.49 -18.77 -9.41
N ILE A 55 14.35 -19.68 -9.84
CA ILE A 55 15.64 -19.32 -10.48
C ILE A 55 15.44 -18.63 -11.83
N ARG A 56 14.41 -19.03 -12.59
CA ARG A 56 14.08 -18.40 -13.88
C ARG A 56 13.59 -16.97 -13.69
N THR A 57 12.69 -16.73 -12.74
CA THR A 57 12.18 -15.41 -12.40
C THR A 57 13.30 -14.50 -11.89
N LEU A 58 14.18 -15.02 -11.03
CA LEU A 58 15.40 -14.32 -10.59
C LEU A 58 16.26 -13.89 -11.80
N TYR A 59 16.52 -14.81 -12.72
CA TYR A 59 17.29 -14.54 -13.94
C TYR A 59 16.64 -13.49 -14.84
N ASP A 60 15.33 -13.58 -15.05
CA ASP A 60 14.63 -12.70 -15.97
C ASP A 60 14.48 -11.29 -15.40
N ARG A 61 14.17 -11.15 -14.11
CA ARG A 61 13.70 -9.89 -13.50
C ARG A 61 14.66 -9.22 -12.51
N TYR A 62 15.51 -9.98 -11.81
CA TYR A 62 16.23 -9.46 -10.63
C TYR A 62 17.74 -9.33 -10.80
N LEU A 63 18.37 -10.28 -11.50
CA LEU A 63 19.82 -10.24 -11.69
C LEU A 63 20.23 -9.04 -12.55
N LEU A 64 21.27 -8.33 -12.11
CA LEU A 64 21.90 -7.30 -12.92
C LEU A 64 22.41 -7.89 -14.23
N LYS A 65 22.12 -7.18 -15.33
CA LYS A 65 22.52 -7.54 -16.69
C LYS A 65 23.39 -6.43 -17.29
N ASP A 66 24.35 -6.80 -18.12
CA ASP A 66 25.14 -5.85 -18.89
C ASP A 66 24.30 -5.19 -20.01
N ARG A 67 24.96 -4.45 -20.91
CA ARG A 67 24.28 -3.76 -22.02
C ARG A 67 23.73 -4.72 -23.09
N ASN A 68 24.20 -5.96 -23.12
CA ASN A 68 23.76 -7.00 -24.06
C ASN A 68 22.67 -7.89 -23.45
N GLY A 69 22.20 -7.59 -22.24
CA GLY A 69 21.20 -8.39 -21.54
C GLY A 69 21.75 -9.66 -20.91
N VAL A 70 23.08 -9.79 -20.77
CA VAL A 70 23.72 -10.95 -20.15
C VAL A 70 23.89 -10.70 -18.65
N PRO A 71 23.48 -11.62 -17.77
CA PRO A 71 23.65 -11.43 -16.33
C PRO A 71 25.12 -11.30 -15.92
N ILE A 72 25.38 -10.42 -14.95
CA ILE A 72 26.71 -10.15 -14.40
C ILE A 72 26.88 -10.62 -12.95
N GLU A 73 25.81 -11.18 -12.37
CA GLU A 73 25.77 -11.66 -10.98
C GLU A 73 25.04 -13.00 -10.87
N LEU A 74 25.31 -13.71 -9.79
CA LEU A 74 24.64 -14.95 -9.37
C LEU A 74 23.76 -14.72 -8.12
N PRO A 75 22.84 -15.64 -7.76
CA PRO A 75 21.86 -15.41 -6.70
C PRO A 75 22.45 -14.96 -5.37
N GLN A 76 23.51 -15.62 -4.87
CA GLN A 76 24.10 -15.22 -3.59
C GLN A 76 24.84 -13.88 -3.66
N GLN A 77 25.36 -13.49 -4.83
CA GLN A 77 25.96 -12.16 -5.05
C GLN A 77 24.89 -11.08 -5.01
N LEU A 78 23.72 -11.34 -5.61
CA LEU A 78 22.57 -10.45 -5.49
C LEU A 78 22.21 -10.24 -4.01
N PHE A 79 21.99 -11.32 -3.25
CA PHE A 79 21.60 -11.20 -1.85
C PHE A 79 22.67 -10.50 -1.00
N MET A 80 23.95 -10.82 -1.19
CA MET A 80 25.03 -10.15 -0.48
C MET A 80 25.14 -8.67 -0.88
N GLY A 81 25.02 -8.34 -2.16
CA GLY A 81 25.06 -6.95 -2.65
C GLY A 81 23.89 -6.10 -2.12
N VAL A 82 22.68 -6.67 -2.09
CA VAL A 82 21.52 -6.03 -1.46
C VAL A 82 21.77 -5.82 0.03
N ALA A 83 22.26 -6.84 0.73
CA ALA A 83 22.56 -6.77 2.16
C ALA A 83 23.64 -5.73 2.50
N MET A 84 24.72 -5.68 1.73
CA MET A 84 25.75 -4.65 1.83
C MET A 84 25.15 -3.26 1.61
N PHE A 85 24.36 -3.08 0.55
CA PHE A 85 23.74 -1.78 0.30
C PHE A 85 22.85 -1.34 1.47
N LEU A 86 22.03 -2.23 2.03
CA LEU A 86 21.13 -1.91 3.15
C LEU A 86 21.86 -1.72 4.49
N ALA A 87 23.04 -2.31 4.68
CA ALA A 87 23.83 -2.17 5.90
C ALA A 87 24.83 -1.00 5.86
N GLN A 88 25.00 -0.32 4.73
CA GLN A 88 26.14 0.57 4.47
C GLN A 88 26.27 1.81 5.37
N ASN A 89 25.21 2.15 6.12
CA ASN A 89 25.16 3.26 7.08
C ASN A 89 25.07 2.77 8.53
N GLU A 90 25.10 1.45 8.76
CA GLU A 90 25.23 0.89 10.10
C GLU A 90 26.64 1.11 10.63
N PHE A 91 26.77 1.31 11.95
CA PHE A 91 28.08 1.47 12.60
C PHE A 91 28.98 0.24 12.37
N ASP A 92 28.42 -0.95 12.56
CA ASP A 92 29.06 -2.23 12.18
C ASP A 92 28.38 -2.78 10.91
N CYS A 93 28.65 -2.10 9.78
CA CYS A 93 28.07 -2.46 8.50
C CYS A 93 28.42 -3.89 8.06
N GLN A 94 29.61 -4.40 8.41
CA GLN A 94 30.08 -5.74 8.07
C GLN A 94 29.19 -6.82 8.72
N THR A 95 28.95 -6.73 10.02
CA THR A 95 28.09 -7.69 10.74
C THR A 95 26.63 -7.60 10.30
N TRP A 96 26.12 -6.39 10.07
CA TRP A 96 24.74 -6.21 9.61
C TRP A 96 24.53 -6.74 8.19
N ALA A 97 25.50 -6.58 7.29
CA ALA A 97 25.43 -7.19 5.96
C ALA A 97 25.29 -8.72 6.05
N LYS A 98 26.04 -9.39 6.93
CA LYS A 98 25.90 -10.85 7.15
C LYS A 98 24.51 -11.24 7.68
N LYS A 99 23.97 -10.46 8.64
CA LYS A 99 22.62 -10.70 9.20
C LYS A 99 21.53 -10.53 8.14
N PHE A 100 21.58 -9.46 7.35
CA PHE A 100 20.64 -9.23 6.25
C PHE A 100 20.77 -10.30 5.16
N TYR A 101 22.00 -10.66 4.80
CA TYR A 101 22.27 -11.74 3.85
C TYR A 101 21.64 -13.06 4.31
N ASP A 102 21.77 -13.41 5.59
CA ASP A 102 21.23 -14.67 6.11
C ASP A 102 19.70 -14.74 6.01
N ILE A 103 18.96 -13.72 6.45
CA ILE A 103 17.49 -13.77 6.39
C ILE A 103 16.97 -13.77 4.94
N LEU A 104 17.67 -13.07 4.02
CA LEU A 104 17.32 -13.03 2.61
C LEU A 104 17.64 -14.34 1.88
N SER A 105 18.87 -14.84 2.00
CA SER A 105 19.32 -16.03 1.25
C SER A 105 18.81 -17.36 1.81
N LYS A 106 18.34 -17.40 3.07
CA LYS A 106 17.57 -18.53 3.62
C LYS A 106 16.09 -18.48 3.26
N PHE A 107 15.65 -17.43 2.56
CA PHE A 107 14.24 -17.13 2.27
C PHE A 107 13.36 -17.02 3.53
N GLU A 108 13.94 -16.64 4.68
CA GLU A 108 13.18 -16.40 5.91
C GLU A 108 12.39 -15.09 5.81
N VAL A 109 12.98 -14.09 5.17
CA VAL A 109 12.35 -12.82 4.83
C VAL A 109 12.72 -12.47 3.40
N MET A 110 11.78 -11.89 2.67
CA MET A 110 12.08 -11.36 1.34
C MET A 110 11.65 -9.89 1.26
N ALA A 111 12.58 -9.03 0.86
CA ALA A 111 12.28 -7.64 0.58
C ALA A 111 11.42 -7.52 -0.68
N ALA A 112 10.66 -6.43 -0.82
CA ALA A 112 9.87 -6.20 -2.01
C ALA A 112 10.71 -6.07 -3.29
N THR A 113 10.07 -6.29 -4.44
CA THR A 113 10.73 -6.30 -5.76
C THR A 113 11.60 -5.06 -6.00
N PRO A 114 11.16 -3.81 -5.74
CA PRO A 114 12.01 -2.64 -5.97
C PRO A 114 13.27 -2.65 -5.12
N THR A 115 13.19 -3.08 -3.86
CA THR A 115 14.39 -3.20 -3.00
C THR A 115 15.36 -4.26 -3.52
N LEU A 116 14.88 -5.46 -3.87
CA LEU A 116 15.73 -6.53 -4.40
C LEU A 116 16.38 -6.16 -5.74
N SER A 117 15.62 -5.53 -6.64
CA SER A 117 16.08 -5.20 -7.99
C SER A 117 16.98 -3.96 -8.01
N ASN A 118 16.76 -2.98 -7.14
CA ASN A 118 17.40 -1.67 -7.25
C ASN A 118 18.43 -1.35 -6.15
N ALA A 119 18.39 -2.00 -4.98
CA ALA A 119 19.48 -1.87 -4.00
C ALA A 119 20.81 -2.24 -4.68
N ARG A 120 21.95 -1.67 -4.30
CA ARG A 120 23.25 -1.78 -4.99
C ARG A 120 23.38 -1.09 -6.35
N THR A 121 22.28 -0.65 -6.99
CA THR A 121 22.37 0.04 -8.30
C THR A 121 22.59 1.55 -8.14
N PRO A 122 23.10 2.26 -9.17
CA PRO A 122 23.23 3.72 -9.14
C PRO A 122 21.90 4.47 -9.00
N ARG A 123 20.77 3.87 -9.41
CA ARG A 123 19.41 4.45 -9.29
C ARG A 123 18.57 3.59 -8.34
N HIS A 124 18.82 3.73 -7.05
CA HIS A 124 18.26 2.90 -5.99
C HIS A 124 16.92 3.42 -5.45
N GLN A 125 15.88 3.47 -6.29
CA GLN A 125 14.52 3.65 -5.78
C GLN A 125 14.05 2.29 -5.20
N LEU A 126 13.68 2.26 -3.92
CA LEU A 126 13.45 1.04 -3.14
C LEU A 126 12.00 0.86 -2.68
N SER A 127 11.19 1.91 -2.70
CA SER A 127 9.79 1.89 -2.24
C SER A 127 8.83 1.40 -3.31
N SER A 128 7.79 0.67 -2.91
CA SER A 128 6.87 0.06 -3.87
C SER A 128 5.67 0.93 -4.26
N CYS A 129 5.13 1.68 -3.30
CA CYS A 129 3.84 2.37 -3.47
C CYS A 129 3.84 3.77 -2.88
N TYR A 130 2.96 4.62 -3.40
CA TYR A 130 2.71 5.98 -2.93
C TYR A 130 1.21 6.25 -2.75
N ILE A 131 0.89 7.10 -1.79
CA ILE A 131 -0.50 7.51 -1.50
C ILE A 131 -0.56 9.02 -1.38
N GLY A 132 -1.50 9.65 -2.07
CA GLY A 132 -1.73 11.08 -1.98
C GLY A 132 -3.20 11.46 -2.00
N SER A 133 -3.45 12.77 -2.02
CA SER A 133 -4.79 13.36 -2.05
C SER A 133 -4.79 14.59 -2.94
N THR A 134 -5.89 14.76 -3.69
CA THR A 134 -6.09 15.87 -4.61
C THR A 134 -6.92 16.99 -3.94
N PRO A 135 -6.43 18.24 -3.91
CA PRO A 135 -7.23 19.38 -3.48
C PRO A 135 -8.21 19.83 -4.57
N ASP A 136 -9.24 20.58 -4.19
CA ASP A 136 -10.29 21.08 -5.09
C ASP A 136 -9.95 22.44 -5.74
N ASN A 137 -8.81 22.51 -6.42
CA ASN A 137 -8.41 23.66 -7.26
C ASN A 137 -7.56 23.21 -8.45
N ILE A 138 -7.49 24.01 -9.51
CA ILE A 138 -6.89 23.59 -10.78
C ILE A 138 -5.37 23.39 -10.67
N GLU A 139 -4.68 24.29 -9.96
CA GLU A 139 -3.23 24.21 -9.73
C GLU A 139 -2.88 22.91 -9.00
N GLY A 140 -3.65 22.58 -7.96
CA GLY A 140 -3.45 21.38 -7.18
C GLY A 140 -3.84 20.08 -7.85
N ILE A 141 -4.86 20.08 -8.71
CA ILE A 141 -5.17 18.93 -9.57
C ILE A 141 -4.01 18.65 -10.53
N PHE A 142 -3.47 19.69 -11.20
CA PHE A 142 -2.37 19.54 -12.15
C PHE A 142 -1.03 19.20 -11.48
N ASP A 143 -0.77 19.75 -10.30
CA ASP A 143 0.35 19.33 -9.47
C ASP A 143 0.20 17.87 -9.03
N GLY A 144 -1.01 17.41 -8.73
CA GLY A 144 -1.32 16.00 -8.49
C GLY A 144 -0.92 15.10 -9.67
N TYR A 145 -1.25 15.48 -10.92
CA TYR A 145 -0.81 14.72 -12.10
C TYR A 145 0.71 14.70 -12.27
N LYS A 146 1.38 15.81 -12.00
CA LYS A 146 2.85 15.89 -12.02
C LYS A 146 3.44 14.96 -10.96
N GLU A 147 2.89 14.93 -9.75
CA GLU A 147 3.29 14.01 -8.69
C GLU A 147 3.09 12.56 -9.15
N MET A 148 1.90 12.19 -9.62
CA MET A 148 1.60 10.84 -10.13
C MET A 148 2.54 10.41 -11.25
N ALA A 149 2.79 11.28 -12.24
CA ALA A 149 3.68 11.00 -13.36
C ALA A 149 5.11 10.73 -12.87
N LEU A 150 5.64 11.57 -11.97
CA LEU A 150 6.99 11.37 -11.44
C LEU A 150 7.08 10.11 -10.58
N LEU A 151 6.07 9.79 -9.79
CA LEU A 151 6.03 8.58 -8.98
C LEU A 151 5.93 7.30 -9.84
N SER A 152 5.05 7.30 -10.84
CA SER A 152 4.88 6.18 -11.79
C SER A 152 6.17 5.91 -12.56
N LYS A 153 6.86 6.96 -13.03
CA LYS A 153 8.12 6.85 -13.78
C LYS A 153 9.18 5.98 -13.08
N PHE A 154 9.20 5.98 -11.76
CA PHE A 154 10.17 5.21 -10.96
C PHE A 154 9.62 3.90 -10.42
N GLY A 155 8.54 3.36 -10.99
CA GLY A 155 8.06 2.02 -10.66
C GLY A 155 6.99 1.95 -9.58
N GLY A 156 6.52 3.09 -9.07
CA GLY A 156 5.58 3.11 -7.94
C GLY A 156 4.14 2.82 -8.34
N GLY A 157 3.48 1.92 -7.61
CA GLY A 157 2.01 1.81 -7.59
C GLY A 157 1.39 2.99 -6.85
N ILE A 158 0.27 3.52 -7.33
CA ILE A 158 -0.29 4.78 -6.82
C ILE A 158 -1.70 4.54 -6.29
N GLY A 159 -2.00 5.03 -5.09
CA GLY A 159 -3.36 5.26 -4.61
C GLY A 159 -3.61 6.74 -4.38
N TRP A 160 -4.76 7.27 -4.79
CA TRP A 160 -5.00 8.71 -4.69
C TRP A 160 -6.45 9.03 -4.31
N ASP A 161 -6.60 9.86 -3.29
CA ASP A 161 -7.90 10.38 -2.85
C ASP A 161 -8.39 11.53 -3.76
N TRP A 162 -9.65 11.44 -4.16
CA TRP A 162 -10.36 12.43 -4.98
C TRP A 162 -11.62 12.98 -4.29
N SER A 163 -11.88 12.61 -3.04
CA SER A 163 -13.14 12.90 -2.34
C SER A 163 -13.41 14.39 -2.12
N LEU A 164 -12.37 15.23 -2.15
CA LEU A 164 -12.48 16.68 -2.01
C LEU A 164 -12.93 17.39 -3.30
N VAL A 165 -12.68 16.80 -4.46
CA VAL A 165 -12.92 17.47 -5.74
C VAL A 165 -14.41 17.60 -5.97
N ARG A 166 -14.88 18.82 -6.26
CA ARG A 166 -16.31 19.13 -6.37
C ARG A 166 -17.01 18.34 -7.47
N GLY A 167 -18.30 18.09 -7.25
CA GLY A 167 -19.13 17.28 -8.13
C GLY A 167 -19.60 17.98 -9.41
N MET A 168 -20.23 17.22 -10.29
CA MET A 168 -20.84 17.78 -11.50
C MET A 168 -21.94 18.79 -11.16
N GLY A 169 -21.93 19.92 -11.85
CA GLY A 169 -22.91 20.98 -11.65
C GLY A 169 -22.65 21.88 -10.44
N SER A 170 -21.51 21.69 -9.76
CA SER A 170 -21.02 22.57 -8.70
C SER A 170 -20.70 23.99 -9.20
N TYR A 171 -20.37 24.86 -8.25
CA TYR A 171 -20.01 26.25 -8.49
C TYR A 171 -18.59 26.38 -9.03
N ILE A 172 -18.38 27.27 -10.00
CA ILE A 172 -17.06 27.81 -10.35
C ILE A 172 -17.18 29.32 -10.35
N ASP A 173 -16.37 29.98 -9.53
CA ASP A 173 -16.32 31.43 -9.44
C ASP A 173 -17.66 32.13 -9.16
N GLY A 174 -18.57 31.45 -8.43
CA GLY A 174 -19.92 31.94 -8.14
C GLY A 174 -20.98 31.55 -9.19
N HIS A 175 -20.59 30.92 -10.30
CA HIS A 175 -21.51 30.40 -11.31
C HIS A 175 -21.94 28.98 -10.97
N LYS A 176 -23.23 28.78 -10.65
CA LYS A 176 -23.84 27.45 -10.45
C LYS A 176 -23.86 26.67 -11.77
N HIS A 177 -23.78 25.34 -11.70
CA HIS A 177 -23.81 24.44 -12.87
C HIS A 177 -22.60 24.55 -13.81
N ALA A 178 -21.44 24.98 -13.28
CA ALA A 178 -20.24 25.19 -14.08
C ALA A 178 -19.24 24.03 -14.00
N ALA A 179 -19.18 23.30 -12.89
CA ALA A 179 -18.22 22.21 -12.72
C ALA A 179 -18.57 20.95 -13.52
N GLY A 180 -17.55 20.32 -14.11
CA GLY A 180 -17.69 19.08 -14.90
C GLY A 180 -17.68 17.78 -14.09
N GLY A 181 -17.48 17.88 -12.76
CA GLY A 181 -17.32 16.74 -11.86
C GLY A 181 -15.94 16.08 -11.93
N ILE A 182 -15.79 14.95 -11.25
CA ILE A 182 -14.49 14.26 -11.10
C ILE A 182 -14.09 13.48 -12.37
N VAL A 183 -15.04 13.01 -13.16
CA VAL A 183 -14.77 12.07 -14.28
C VAL A 183 -13.82 12.64 -15.35
N PRO A 184 -13.96 13.90 -15.83
CA PRO A 184 -13.01 14.47 -16.78
C PRO A 184 -11.57 14.53 -16.23
N PHE A 185 -11.41 14.81 -14.94
CA PHE A 185 -10.10 14.83 -14.29
C PHE A 185 -9.53 13.41 -14.10
N LEU A 186 -10.37 12.44 -13.78
CA LEU A 186 -9.97 11.04 -13.73
C LEU A 186 -9.56 10.51 -15.12
N LYS A 187 -10.16 11.01 -16.22
CA LYS A 187 -9.69 10.69 -17.58
C LYS A 187 -8.25 11.15 -17.82
N ILE A 188 -7.86 12.32 -17.31
CA ILE A 188 -6.47 12.77 -17.39
C ILE A 188 -5.55 11.88 -16.55
N ALA A 189 -5.97 11.48 -15.34
CA ALA A 189 -5.21 10.55 -14.51
C ALA A 189 -5.01 9.18 -15.21
N ASN A 190 -6.04 8.70 -15.92
CA ASN A 190 -5.96 7.51 -16.77
C ASN A 190 -4.87 7.66 -17.83
N ASP A 191 -4.87 8.78 -18.54
CA ASP A 191 -3.90 9.02 -19.61
C ASP A 191 -2.48 9.22 -19.06
N VAL A 192 -2.32 9.75 -17.83
CA VAL A 192 -1.03 9.76 -17.12
C VAL A 192 -0.54 8.33 -16.84
N ALA A 193 -1.42 7.43 -16.37
CA ALA A 193 -1.07 6.03 -16.10
C ALA A 193 -0.59 5.31 -17.38
N ILE A 194 -1.22 5.59 -18.52
CA ILE A 194 -0.85 5.04 -19.82
C ILE A 194 0.45 5.66 -20.35
N ALA A 195 0.56 6.99 -20.31
CA ALA A 195 1.69 7.70 -20.90
C ALA A 195 3.01 7.47 -20.15
N VAL A 196 2.93 7.25 -18.83
CA VAL A 196 4.09 7.01 -17.97
C VAL A 196 4.17 5.54 -17.57
N ASP A 197 4.26 4.69 -18.60
CA ASP A 197 4.60 3.27 -18.49
C ASP A 197 6.07 3.15 -18.07
N GLN A 198 6.34 2.36 -17.03
CA GLN A 198 7.56 2.32 -16.23
C GLN A 198 8.79 1.87 -17.06
N LEU A 199 9.26 2.75 -17.94
CA LEU A 199 10.27 2.49 -18.98
C LEU A 199 9.93 1.29 -19.87
N GLY A 200 8.64 1.03 -20.10
CA GLY A 200 8.15 -0.09 -20.92
C GLY A 200 8.31 -1.48 -20.28
N THR A 201 8.66 -1.53 -18.99
CA THR A 201 8.76 -2.79 -18.25
C THR A 201 7.42 -3.21 -17.63
N ARG A 202 6.56 -2.23 -17.29
CA ARG A 202 5.31 -2.41 -16.54
C ARG A 202 4.37 -1.22 -16.74
N LYS A 203 3.10 -1.50 -17.05
CA LYS A 203 2.05 -0.47 -17.16
C LYS A 203 1.91 0.33 -15.86
N GLY A 204 1.74 1.65 -15.97
CA GLY A 204 1.39 2.49 -14.82
C GLY A 204 0.02 2.06 -14.26
N ALA A 205 -0.10 2.04 -12.93
CA ALA A 205 -1.32 1.60 -12.25
C ALA A 205 -1.69 2.55 -11.12
N ILE A 206 -2.86 3.17 -11.24
CA ILE A 206 -3.34 4.20 -10.33
C ILE A 206 -4.73 3.81 -9.80
N ALA A 207 -4.82 3.59 -8.49
CA ALA A 207 -6.09 3.49 -7.80
C ALA A 207 -6.59 4.87 -7.38
N VAL A 208 -7.89 5.09 -7.54
CA VAL A 208 -8.54 6.37 -7.22
C VAL A 208 -9.67 6.11 -6.24
N TYR A 209 -9.78 6.95 -5.21
CA TYR A 209 -10.68 6.75 -4.08
C TYR A 209 -11.69 7.88 -3.96
N ILE A 210 -12.95 7.52 -3.72
CA ILE A 210 -14.01 8.44 -3.30
C ILE A 210 -14.86 7.84 -2.17
N GLU A 211 -15.51 8.71 -1.39
CA GLU A 211 -16.51 8.31 -0.39
C GLU A 211 -17.91 8.09 -0.99
N PRO A 212 -18.74 7.21 -0.39
CA PRO A 212 -20.05 6.84 -0.96
C PRO A 212 -21.10 7.96 -0.93
N TRP A 213 -20.88 9.05 -0.20
CA TRP A 213 -21.77 10.22 -0.18
C TRP A 213 -21.45 11.23 -1.29
N HIS A 214 -20.35 11.05 -2.02
CA HIS A 214 -19.98 11.96 -3.09
C HIS A 214 -21.05 11.96 -4.20
N VAL A 215 -21.50 13.14 -4.66
CA VAL A 215 -22.57 13.26 -5.67
C VAL A 215 -22.26 12.53 -6.99
N ASP A 216 -21.01 12.52 -7.44
CA ASP A 216 -20.58 11.79 -8.64
C ASP A 216 -20.40 10.26 -8.44
N VAL A 217 -20.82 9.66 -7.32
CA VAL A 217 -20.55 8.23 -7.01
C VAL A 217 -21.06 7.27 -8.10
N ARG A 218 -22.22 7.52 -8.70
CA ARG A 218 -22.74 6.65 -9.78
C ARG A 218 -21.89 6.72 -11.04
N ASP A 219 -21.48 7.93 -11.42
CA ASP A 219 -20.59 8.13 -12.57
C ASP A 219 -19.21 7.51 -12.34
N PHE A 220 -18.73 7.55 -11.09
CA PHE A 220 -17.51 6.88 -10.68
C PHE A 220 -17.59 5.35 -10.82
N LEU A 221 -18.72 4.75 -10.45
CA LEU A 221 -18.95 3.30 -10.62
C LEU A 221 -19.00 2.87 -12.09
N ASP A 222 -19.26 3.81 -13.00
CA ASP A 222 -19.34 3.58 -14.44
C ASP A 222 -18.00 3.73 -15.18
N LEU A 223 -16.93 4.18 -14.50
CA LEU A 223 -15.64 4.51 -15.12
C LEU A 223 -15.05 3.38 -15.97
N LYS A 224 -15.21 2.12 -15.55
CA LYS A 224 -14.63 0.96 -16.23
C LYS A 224 -15.64 0.19 -17.09
N LYS A 225 -16.89 0.63 -17.16
CA LYS A 225 -17.90 -0.08 -17.97
C LYS A 225 -17.55 0.02 -19.45
N ASN A 226 -17.66 -1.11 -20.15
CA ASN A 226 -17.43 -1.18 -21.60
C ASN A 226 -18.53 -0.48 -22.44
N SER A 227 -19.63 -0.09 -21.82
CA SER A 227 -20.76 0.58 -22.47
C SER A 227 -20.90 2.03 -22.02
N GLY A 228 -21.52 2.87 -22.84
CA GLY A 228 -21.78 4.29 -22.58
C GLY A 228 -20.81 5.23 -23.29
N GLU A 229 -20.69 6.47 -22.81
CA GLU A 229 -19.87 7.50 -23.45
C GLU A 229 -18.38 7.34 -23.11
N GLU A 230 -17.54 7.07 -24.11
CA GLU A 230 -16.09 6.86 -23.96
C GLU A 230 -15.36 8.01 -23.27
N ARG A 231 -15.80 9.26 -23.49
CA ARG A 231 -15.22 10.45 -22.84
C ARG A 231 -15.37 10.42 -21.32
N ARG A 232 -16.27 9.59 -20.80
CA ARG A 232 -16.52 9.36 -19.38
C ARG A 232 -16.01 8.00 -18.90
N ARG A 233 -15.04 7.39 -19.59
CA ARG A 233 -14.44 6.09 -19.24
C ARG A 233 -12.96 6.19 -18.95
N ALA A 234 -12.49 5.46 -17.94
CA ALA A 234 -11.11 5.39 -17.49
C ALA A 234 -10.74 3.92 -17.19
N HIS A 235 -10.48 3.15 -18.24
CA HIS A 235 -10.29 1.69 -18.16
C HIS A 235 -8.99 1.26 -17.46
N ASP A 236 -7.97 2.11 -17.46
CA ASP A 236 -6.64 1.84 -16.88
C ASP A 236 -6.51 2.33 -15.43
N LEU A 237 -7.58 2.93 -14.86
CA LEU A 237 -7.67 3.24 -13.44
C LEU A 237 -8.28 2.09 -12.63
N PHE A 238 -8.01 2.11 -11.33
CA PHE A 238 -8.58 1.18 -10.36
C PHE A 238 -9.46 1.93 -9.35
N PRO A 239 -10.77 2.11 -9.63
CA PRO A 239 -11.70 2.72 -8.70
C PRO A 239 -11.72 2.00 -7.34
N ALA A 240 -11.90 2.74 -6.25
CA ALA A 240 -12.04 2.24 -4.90
C ALA A 240 -13.05 3.09 -4.10
N MET A 241 -13.86 2.41 -3.27
CA MET A 241 -14.82 3.04 -2.36
C MET A 241 -14.24 3.14 -0.95
N TRP A 242 -14.25 4.35 -0.40
CA TRP A 242 -13.86 4.66 0.98
C TRP A 242 -15.11 4.70 1.87
N LEU A 243 -15.53 3.52 2.36
CA LEU A 243 -16.82 3.29 3.02
C LEU A 243 -16.78 3.67 4.51
N ASN A 244 -17.75 4.45 4.97
CA ASN A 244 -17.98 4.74 6.39
C ASN A 244 -19.02 3.80 7.01
N ASP A 245 -18.98 3.64 8.33
CA ASP A 245 -19.85 2.76 9.10
C ASP A 245 -21.32 3.16 8.97
N LEU A 246 -21.63 4.46 8.96
CA LEU A 246 -23.02 4.94 8.82
C LEU A 246 -23.64 4.45 7.51
N PHE A 247 -22.90 4.50 6.39
CA PHE A 247 -23.38 3.95 5.12
C PHE A 247 -23.70 2.46 5.24
N MET A 248 -22.79 1.69 5.85
CA MET A 248 -22.95 0.25 6.01
C MET A 248 -24.13 -0.11 6.93
N GLN A 249 -24.33 0.65 8.01
CA GLN A 249 -25.50 0.54 8.89
C GLN A 249 -26.79 0.81 8.12
N ARG A 250 -26.85 1.89 7.33
CA ARG A 250 -28.04 2.20 6.53
C ARG A 250 -28.31 1.18 5.41
N VAL A 251 -27.27 0.51 4.89
CA VAL A 251 -27.46 -0.64 3.99
C VAL A 251 -28.14 -1.80 4.71
N GLU A 252 -27.72 -2.11 5.95
CA GLU A 252 -28.31 -3.17 6.77
C GLU A 252 -29.76 -2.87 7.16
N GLU A 253 -30.04 -1.61 7.53
CA GLU A 253 -31.35 -1.13 7.97
C GLU A 253 -32.32 -0.80 6.83
N ASP A 254 -31.88 -0.92 5.57
CA ASP A 254 -32.65 -0.49 4.38
C ASP A 254 -33.06 1.00 4.42
N GLY A 255 -32.14 1.84 4.94
CA GLY A 255 -32.32 3.27 5.08
C GLY A 255 -32.04 4.10 3.83
N THR A 256 -32.26 5.40 3.94
CA THR A 256 -31.92 6.40 2.92
C THR A 256 -30.46 6.85 3.03
N TRP A 257 -29.85 7.25 1.93
CA TRP A 257 -28.51 7.82 1.88
C TRP A 257 -28.53 9.13 1.13
N THR A 258 -27.86 10.15 1.65
CA THR A 258 -27.81 11.48 1.04
C THR A 258 -26.47 11.71 0.36
N LEU A 259 -26.52 12.09 -0.92
CA LEU A 259 -25.35 12.53 -1.65
C LEU A 259 -25.19 14.04 -1.52
N PHE A 260 -23.94 14.48 -1.37
CA PHE A 260 -23.56 15.88 -1.25
C PHE A 260 -22.49 16.25 -2.27
N ASP A 261 -22.46 17.52 -2.64
CA ASP A 261 -21.34 18.13 -3.36
C ASP A 261 -20.21 18.45 -2.36
N PRO A 262 -18.99 17.87 -2.50
CA PRO A 262 -17.89 18.14 -1.58
C PRO A 262 -17.57 19.61 -1.39
N PHE A 263 -17.82 20.46 -2.38
CA PHE A 263 -17.61 21.91 -2.27
C PHE A 263 -18.44 22.56 -1.15
N GLU A 264 -19.64 22.04 -0.87
CA GLU A 264 -20.55 22.58 0.14
C GLU A 264 -20.34 21.94 1.52
N VAL A 265 -19.65 20.78 1.59
CA VAL A 265 -19.49 19.96 2.80
C VAL A 265 -18.06 19.42 2.96
N THR A 266 -17.06 20.25 2.64
CA THR A 266 -15.63 19.86 2.59
C THR A 266 -15.15 19.15 3.86
N GLU A 267 -15.72 19.50 5.02
CA GLU A 267 -15.38 18.94 6.33
C GLU A 267 -15.65 17.45 6.45
N LEU A 268 -16.58 16.88 5.67
CA LEU A 268 -16.91 15.45 5.75
C LEU A 268 -15.71 14.55 5.42
N THR A 269 -14.79 15.03 4.59
CA THR A 269 -13.58 14.29 4.22
C THR A 269 -12.54 14.23 5.36
N GLU A 270 -12.67 15.09 6.37
CA GLU A 270 -11.78 15.15 7.54
C GLU A 270 -12.38 14.45 8.77
N LEU A 271 -13.63 13.99 8.69
CA LEU A 271 -14.36 13.36 9.80
C LEU A 271 -14.48 11.86 9.58
N TYR A 272 -14.52 11.08 10.65
CA TYR A 272 -14.77 9.63 10.61
C TYR A 272 -15.51 9.19 11.89
N GLY A 273 -16.11 7.99 11.88
CA GLY A 273 -16.84 7.44 13.02
C GLY A 273 -17.98 8.34 13.51
N GLU A 274 -18.09 8.50 14.83
CA GLU A 274 -19.17 9.25 15.48
C GLU A 274 -19.21 10.73 15.07
N ASP A 275 -18.05 11.36 14.87
CA ASP A 275 -17.98 12.77 14.45
C ASP A 275 -18.52 12.95 13.02
N PHE A 276 -18.19 12.01 12.12
CA PHE A 276 -18.75 11.98 10.77
C PHE A 276 -20.26 11.75 10.82
N GLU A 277 -20.72 10.75 11.57
CA GLU A 277 -22.13 10.40 11.66
C GLU A 277 -22.97 11.58 12.15
N LYS A 278 -22.54 12.21 13.24
CA LYS A 278 -23.21 13.39 13.79
C LYS A 278 -23.29 14.50 12.75
N ARG A 279 -22.16 14.88 12.14
CA ARG A 279 -22.11 15.99 11.19
C ARG A 279 -22.91 15.68 9.92
N TYR A 280 -22.85 14.46 9.43
CA TYR A 280 -23.59 14.02 8.25
C TYR A 280 -25.10 14.12 8.48
N ILE A 281 -25.60 13.63 9.62
CA ILE A 281 -27.02 13.72 9.98
C ILE A 281 -27.45 15.18 10.18
N GLU A 282 -26.61 16.02 10.80
CA GLU A 282 -26.89 17.46 10.91
C GLU A 282 -27.04 18.11 9.51
N LEU A 283 -26.16 17.79 8.57
CA LEU A 283 -26.22 18.31 7.20
C LEU A 283 -27.48 17.85 6.46
N GLU A 284 -27.90 16.59 6.63
CA GLU A 284 -29.15 16.07 6.04
C GLU A 284 -30.40 16.85 6.49
N HIS A 285 -30.40 17.33 7.74
CA HIS A 285 -31.53 18.04 8.34
C HIS A 285 -31.36 19.56 8.38
N SER A 286 -30.22 20.09 7.92
CA SER A 286 -29.97 21.54 7.96
C SER A 286 -30.94 22.30 7.06
N ASP A 287 -31.36 23.49 7.51
CA ASP A 287 -32.15 24.43 6.71
C ASP A 287 -31.27 25.23 5.71
N ASP A 288 -29.96 25.00 5.75
CA ASP A 288 -29.01 25.59 4.82
C ASP A 288 -29.30 25.12 3.38
N ASN A 289 -29.11 26.02 2.41
CA ASN A 289 -29.38 25.76 1.00
C ASN A 289 -28.26 24.92 0.34
N ILE A 290 -28.02 23.73 0.91
CA ILE A 290 -27.04 22.74 0.46
C ILE A 290 -27.69 21.83 -0.57
N THR A 291 -26.97 21.50 -1.64
CA THR A 291 -27.44 20.56 -2.65
C THR A 291 -27.42 19.13 -2.09
N ARG A 292 -28.57 18.45 -2.17
CA ARG A 292 -28.76 17.09 -1.65
C ARG A 292 -29.46 16.21 -2.68
N GLU A 293 -28.99 14.99 -2.85
CA GLU A 293 -29.73 13.93 -3.54
C GLU A 293 -29.96 12.77 -2.57
N VAL A 294 -31.22 12.44 -2.26
CA VAL A 294 -31.56 11.32 -1.37
C VAL A 294 -31.84 10.07 -2.21
N ILE A 295 -31.12 8.99 -1.89
CA ILE A 295 -31.18 7.70 -2.58
C ILE A 295 -31.38 6.55 -1.58
N SER A 296 -31.58 5.32 -2.06
CA SER A 296 -31.55 4.14 -1.19
C SER A 296 -30.11 3.71 -0.94
N ALA A 297 -29.72 3.54 0.34
CA ALA A 297 -28.38 3.06 0.71
C ALA A 297 -28.13 1.66 0.12
N LYS A 298 -29.10 0.76 0.32
CA LYS A 298 -29.10 -0.60 -0.26
C LYS A 298 -29.14 -0.59 -1.79
N GLY A 299 -29.80 0.40 -2.40
CA GLY A 299 -29.78 0.62 -3.84
C GLY A 299 -28.37 0.89 -4.35
N LEU A 300 -27.69 1.89 -3.78
CA LEU A 300 -26.30 2.22 -4.12
C LEU A 300 -25.37 1.03 -3.85
N TRP A 301 -25.53 0.33 -2.73
CA TRP A 301 -24.72 -0.85 -2.42
C TRP A 301 -24.85 -1.96 -3.46
N LYS A 302 -26.07 -2.22 -3.97
CA LYS A 302 -26.27 -3.15 -5.09
C LYS A 302 -25.54 -2.69 -6.36
N GLU A 303 -25.52 -1.40 -6.64
CA GLU A 303 -24.79 -0.83 -7.79
C GLU A 303 -23.28 -1.01 -7.62
N ILE A 304 -22.75 -0.76 -6.41
CA ILE A 304 -21.34 -0.99 -6.04
C ILE A 304 -20.97 -2.46 -6.26
N LEU A 305 -21.70 -3.40 -5.66
CA LEU A 305 -21.41 -4.83 -5.77
C LEU A 305 -21.55 -5.36 -7.20
N ARG A 306 -22.52 -4.83 -7.96
CA ARG A 306 -22.67 -5.16 -9.39
C ARG A 306 -21.47 -4.69 -10.18
N SER A 307 -21.04 -3.44 -10.03
CA SER A 307 -19.85 -2.91 -10.72
C SER A 307 -18.60 -3.72 -10.36
N TYR A 308 -18.46 -4.06 -9.07
CA TYR A 308 -17.34 -4.86 -8.57
C TYR A 308 -17.30 -6.26 -9.20
N PHE A 309 -18.45 -6.91 -9.31
CA PHE A 309 -18.56 -8.20 -9.99
C PHE A 309 -18.29 -8.11 -11.50
N GLU A 310 -18.78 -7.06 -12.17
CA GLU A 310 -18.66 -6.88 -13.63
C GLU A 310 -17.24 -6.49 -14.06
N THR A 311 -16.54 -5.68 -13.28
CA THR A 311 -15.28 -5.04 -13.70
C THR A 311 -14.07 -5.33 -12.81
N GLY A 312 -14.29 -6.03 -11.68
CA GLY A 312 -13.27 -6.21 -10.63
C GLY A 312 -13.01 -4.96 -9.79
N ASN A 313 -13.78 -3.88 -10.00
CA ASN A 313 -13.71 -2.61 -9.28
C ASN A 313 -15.14 -2.03 -9.06
N PRO A 314 -15.39 -1.24 -8.02
CA PRO A 314 -14.40 -0.63 -7.13
C PRO A 314 -13.86 -1.58 -6.07
N PHE A 315 -12.61 -1.38 -5.64
CA PHE A 315 -12.13 -2.01 -4.40
C PHE A 315 -12.92 -1.48 -3.20
N LEU A 316 -13.11 -2.30 -2.19
CA LEU A 316 -13.90 -1.93 -1.01
C LEU A 316 -12.98 -1.77 0.20
N THR A 317 -12.97 -0.55 0.75
CA THR A 317 -12.10 -0.14 1.86
C THR A 317 -12.93 0.58 2.91
N PHE A 318 -12.63 0.36 4.19
CA PHE A 318 -13.45 0.79 5.33
C PHE A 318 -12.77 1.91 6.12
N LYS A 319 -13.22 3.14 5.87
CA LYS A 319 -12.71 4.40 6.43
C LYS A 319 -12.58 4.38 7.95
N ASP A 320 -13.64 3.96 8.62
CA ASP A 320 -13.72 4.06 10.07
C ASP A 320 -12.88 2.98 10.76
N SER A 321 -12.84 1.77 10.21
CA SER A 321 -11.90 0.72 10.66
C SER A 321 -10.44 1.17 10.52
N ALA A 322 -10.09 1.81 9.39
CA ALA A 322 -8.75 2.34 9.16
C ALA A 322 -8.39 3.46 10.14
N ASN A 323 -9.25 4.48 10.29
CA ASN A 323 -8.95 5.65 11.12
C ASN A 323 -9.04 5.37 12.64
N ARG A 324 -9.94 4.50 13.10
CA ARG A 324 -9.97 4.09 14.53
C ARG A 324 -8.65 3.46 14.99
N SER A 325 -8.03 2.69 14.11
CA SER A 325 -6.78 1.98 14.35
C SER A 325 -5.54 2.73 13.86
N ASN A 326 -5.68 3.97 13.39
CA ASN A 326 -4.56 4.82 13.00
C ASN A 326 -3.72 5.18 14.23
N PRO A 327 -2.46 4.71 14.31
CA PRO A 327 -1.61 5.02 15.46
C PRO A 327 -1.19 6.49 15.53
N ASN A 328 -1.29 7.25 14.43
CA ASN A 328 -0.82 8.63 14.32
C ASN A 328 -1.94 9.63 14.02
N LYS A 329 -3.16 9.36 14.50
CA LYS A 329 -4.33 10.23 14.26
C LYS A 329 -4.19 11.66 14.81
N HIS A 330 -3.27 11.88 15.75
CA HIS A 330 -2.94 13.21 16.28
C HIS A 330 -2.21 14.10 15.27
N ALA A 331 -1.60 13.51 14.23
CA ALA A 331 -0.79 14.20 13.24
C ALA A 331 -1.45 14.29 11.85
N GLY A 332 -2.67 13.77 11.69
CA GLY A 332 -3.41 13.75 10.42
C GLY A 332 -4.42 12.60 10.35
N ILE A 333 -5.05 12.45 9.18
CA ILE A 333 -6.08 11.45 8.89
C ILE A 333 -5.65 10.53 7.74
N ILE A 334 -6.13 9.29 7.74
CA ILE A 334 -6.01 8.38 6.61
C ILE A 334 -7.17 8.65 5.65
N ARG A 335 -6.84 9.18 4.47
CA ARG A 335 -7.84 9.59 3.44
C ARG A 335 -8.16 8.50 2.43
N SER A 336 -7.22 7.58 2.21
CA SER A 336 -7.31 6.51 1.22
C SER A 336 -6.23 5.45 1.50
N SER A 337 -6.16 4.44 0.63
CA SER A 337 -5.10 3.43 0.64
C SER A 337 -4.32 3.42 -0.68
N ASN A 338 -3.30 2.58 -0.80
CA ASN A 338 -2.52 2.39 -2.02
C ASN A 338 -3.27 1.52 -3.05
N LEU A 339 -2.64 1.22 -4.19
CA LEU A 339 -3.25 0.40 -5.25
C LEU A 339 -3.66 -1.03 -4.79
N CYS A 340 -2.97 -1.61 -3.81
CA CYS A 340 -3.27 -2.96 -3.30
C CYS A 340 -4.09 -2.99 -1.99
N THR A 341 -4.57 -1.83 -1.54
CA THR A 341 -5.44 -1.66 -0.37
C THR A 341 -4.86 -2.15 0.97
N GLU A 342 -3.54 -2.25 1.15
CA GLU A 342 -2.90 -2.69 2.40
C GLU A 342 -2.23 -1.58 3.21
N ILE A 343 -1.96 -0.41 2.60
CA ILE A 343 -1.24 0.69 3.23
C ILE A 343 -2.19 1.77 3.70
N PHE A 344 -2.11 2.12 4.98
CA PHE A 344 -3.04 3.01 5.65
C PHE A 344 -2.24 4.00 6.49
N GLN A 345 -1.89 5.13 5.87
CA GLN A 345 -1.03 6.16 6.46
C GLN A 345 -1.67 7.53 6.26
N ASN A 346 -1.30 8.49 7.11
CA ASN A 346 -1.79 9.85 6.97
C ASN A 346 -1.33 10.46 5.65
N THR A 347 -2.25 11.13 4.96
CA THR A 347 -1.98 11.91 3.75
C THR A 347 -2.69 13.25 3.83
N GLY A 348 -2.19 14.22 3.06
CA GLY A 348 -2.76 15.56 3.03
C GLY A 348 -2.61 16.18 1.64
N PRO A 349 -3.65 16.83 1.09
CA PRO A 349 -3.53 17.52 -0.17
C PRO A 349 -2.63 18.75 -0.04
N ASN A 350 -2.09 19.22 -1.17
CA ASN A 350 -1.38 20.50 -1.20
C ASN A 350 -2.35 21.66 -0.94
N THR A 351 -1.89 22.70 -0.26
CA THR A 351 -2.65 23.93 -0.03
C THR A 351 -2.04 25.08 -0.80
N TYR A 352 -2.86 26.07 -1.14
CA TYR A 352 -2.46 27.16 -2.02
C TYR A 352 -2.85 28.51 -1.41
N ARG A 353 -1.95 29.47 -1.50
CA ARG A 353 -2.16 30.87 -1.13
C ARG A 353 -2.07 31.72 -2.37
N THR A 354 -2.82 32.82 -2.41
CA THR A 354 -2.69 33.76 -3.54
C THR A 354 -1.42 34.56 -3.36
N GLN A 355 -0.53 34.49 -4.34
CA GLN A 355 0.77 35.16 -4.33
C GLN A 355 0.75 36.33 -5.32
N PHE A 356 1.20 37.49 -4.85
CA PHE A 356 1.40 38.68 -5.67
C PHE A 356 2.89 38.91 -5.86
N THR A 357 3.32 39.00 -7.11
CA THR A 357 4.64 39.55 -7.46
C THR A 357 4.43 40.99 -7.90
N PHE A 358 5.14 41.93 -7.27
CA PHE A 358 5.06 43.35 -7.59
C PHE A 358 6.11 43.74 -8.63
N GLU A 359 5.95 44.91 -9.27
CA GLU A 359 6.91 45.41 -10.28
C GLU A 359 8.33 45.62 -9.73
N ASP A 360 8.48 45.84 -8.42
CA ASP A 360 9.78 45.95 -7.75
C ASP A 360 10.45 44.59 -7.47
N GLY A 361 9.79 43.49 -7.86
CA GLY A 361 10.24 42.12 -7.64
C GLY A 361 9.96 41.57 -6.24
N SER A 362 9.35 42.36 -5.35
CA SER A 362 8.90 41.86 -4.05
C SER A 362 7.69 40.93 -4.22
N VAL A 363 7.52 40.03 -3.26
CA VAL A 363 6.49 38.99 -3.30
C VAL A 363 5.78 38.94 -1.95
N GLU A 364 4.45 38.88 -1.98
CA GLU A 364 3.60 38.72 -0.80
C GLU A 364 2.55 37.64 -1.06
N ALA A 365 2.20 36.84 -0.05
CA ALA A 365 1.23 35.76 -0.17
C ALA A 365 0.17 35.83 0.93
N TYR A 366 -1.08 35.63 0.52
CA TYR A 366 -2.27 35.84 1.34
C TYR A 366 -3.19 34.62 1.27
N ASP A 367 -3.96 34.37 2.33
CA ASP A 367 -5.00 33.33 2.25
C ASP A 367 -6.02 33.70 1.16
N GLU A 368 -6.52 32.72 0.41
CA GLU A 368 -7.39 32.99 -0.74
C GLU A 368 -8.67 33.74 -0.40
N HIS A 369 -9.16 33.56 0.82
CA HIS A 369 -10.38 34.17 1.34
C HIS A 369 -10.11 35.43 2.16
N GLU A 370 -8.84 35.77 2.39
CA GLU A 370 -8.45 37.00 3.08
C GLU A 370 -8.94 38.22 2.32
N MET A 371 -9.69 39.10 3.00
CA MET A 371 -10.23 40.31 2.40
C MET A 371 -9.17 41.40 2.35
N LEU A 372 -8.74 41.77 1.15
CA LEU A 372 -7.72 42.77 0.92
C LEU A 372 -8.35 44.05 0.37
N THR A 373 -7.95 45.19 0.91
CA THR A 373 -8.29 46.51 0.36
C THR A 373 -7.17 46.97 -0.55
N VAL A 374 -7.41 46.96 -1.86
CA VAL A 374 -6.46 47.46 -2.86
C VAL A 374 -6.47 48.99 -2.88
N ASP A 375 -5.41 49.64 -3.40
CA ASP A 375 -5.21 51.10 -3.25
C ASP A 375 -6.32 51.95 -3.91
N ASN A 376 -7.11 51.38 -4.81
CA ASN A 376 -8.31 52.04 -5.37
C ASN A 376 -9.51 52.09 -4.39
N GLY A 377 -9.34 51.57 -3.17
CA GLY A 377 -10.35 51.55 -2.11
C GLY A 377 -11.30 50.35 -2.13
N THR A 378 -11.17 49.45 -3.12
CA THR A 378 -12.03 48.25 -3.21
C THR A 378 -11.53 47.16 -2.27
N THR A 379 -12.44 46.60 -1.47
CA THR A 379 -12.16 45.40 -0.66
C THR A 379 -12.69 44.15 -1.34
N LYS A 380 -11.82 43.18 -1.58
CA LYS A 380 -12.15 41.90 -2.23
C LYS A 380 -11.26 40.78 -1.71
N PRO A 381 -11.71 39.52 -1.76
CA PRO A 381 -10.88 38.40 -1.32
C PRO A 381 -9.61 38.31 -2.19
N ALA A 382 -8.50 37.84 -1.61
CA ALA A 382 -7.20 37.81 -2.27
C ALA A 382 -7.26 37.11 -3.64
N LYS A 383 -8.01 36.01 -3.76
CA LYS A 383 -8.18 35.29 -5.03
C LYS A 383 -8.88 36.08 -6.16
N LYS A 384 -9.48 37.24 -5.84
CA LYS A 384 -10.14 38.16 -6.78
C LYS A 384 -9.29 39.41 -7.08
N VAL A 385 -8.13 39.54 -6.46
CA VAL A 385 -7.15 40.57 -6.81
C VAL A 385 -6.50 40.21 -8.15
N THR A 386 -6.22 41.23 -8.96
CA THR A 386 -5.74 41.10 -10.33
C THR A 386 -4.47 41.94 -10.53
N ALA A 387 -3.76 41.71 -11.63
CA ALA A 387 -2.59 42.53 -12.01
C ALA A 387 -2.95 44.00 -12.35
N LEU A 388 -4.24 44.36 -12.41
CA LEU A 388 -4.68 45.75 -12.56
C LEU A 388 -4.78 46.49 -11.23
N ASP A 389 -4.72 45.77 -10.11
CA ASP A 389 -4.77 46.35 -8.78
C ASP A 389 -3.36 46.69 -8.27
N SER A 390 -3.31 47.54 -7.25
CA SER A 390 -2.10 47.84 -6.49
C SER A 390 -2.38 47.67 -5.00
N LEU A 391 -1.37 47.29 -4.23
CA LEU A 391 -1.47 47.05 -2.79
C LEU A 391 -0.30 47.72 -2.09
N ASN A 392 -0.57 48.48 -1.02
CA ASN A 392 0.45 49.21 -0.27
C ASN A 392 1.28 50.17 -1.14
N GLY A 393 0.66 50.77 -2.17
CA GLY A 393 1.32 51.66 -3.13
C GLY A 393 2.20 50.96 -4.16
N LYS A 394 2.17 49.62 -4.24
CA LYS A 394 2.93 48.82 -5.21
C LYS A 394 2.02 48.22 -6.27
N GLN A 395 2.38 48.38 -7.54
CA GLN A 395 1.67 47.77 -8.65
C GLN A 395 1.90 46.25 -8.68
N ILE A 396 0.81 45.48 -8.76
CA ILE A 396 0.89 44.03 -8.92
C ILE A 396 1.25 43.72 -10.37
N TRP A 397 2.31 42.97 -10.57
CA TRP A 397 2.78 42.53 -11.87
C TRP A 397 2.17 41.17 -12.27
N ILE A 398 2.19 40.21 -11.33
CA ILE A 398 1.63 38.87 -11.52
C ILE A 398 0.84 38.46 -10.28
N VAL A 399 -0.29 37.79 -10.52
CA VAL A 399 -1.03 37.01 -9.52
C VAL A 399 -0.84 35.54 -9.86
N ASP A 400 -0.28 34.78 -8.93
CA ASP A 400 -0.06 33.33 -9.08
C ASP A 400 -0.42 32.62 -7.76
N LYS A 401 -0.12 31.32 -7.65
CA LYS A 401 -0.35 30.53 -6.45
C LYS A 401 0.96 30.10 -5.79
N GLU A 402 1.10 30.43 -4.52
CA GLU A 402 2.14 29.85 -3.67
C GLU A 402 1.62 28.51 -3.12
N LYS A 403 2.33 27.44 -3.45
CA LYS A 403 2.03 26.10 -2.95
C LYS A 403 2.70 25.83 -1.60
N THR A 404 1.94 25.28 -0.67
CA THR A 404 2.45 24.55 0.48
C THR A 404 2.18 23.06 0.30
N ASP A 405 3.25 22.25 0.34
CA ASP A 405 3.14 20.80 0.20
C ASP A 405 2.33 20.19 1.35
N GLY A 406 1.40 19.31 1.01
CA GLY A 406 0.76 18.40 1.97
C GLY A 406 1.61 17.16 2.26
N ASP A 407 0.97 16.04 2.57
CA ASP A 407 1.63 14.77 2.88
C ASP A 407 1.34 13.70 1.80
N THR A 408 2.41 13.11 1.23
CA THR A 408 2.32 11.96 0.30
C THR A 408 3.04 10.77 0.94
N ALA A 409 2.26 9.77 1.37
CA ALA A 409 2.77 8.59 2.04
C ALA A 409 3.49 7.64 1.08
N VAL A 410 4.37 6.81 1.63
CA VAL A 410 5.18 5.84 0.89
C VAL A 410 5.26 4.53 1.63
N CYS A 411 5.50 3.45 0.87
CA CYS A 411 5.58 2.11 1.40
C CYS A 411 6.95 1.44 1.21
N ASN A 412 7.54 0.95 2.30
CA ASN A 412 8.78 0.18 2.34
C ASN A 412 8.46 -1.23 2.85
N LEU A 413 8.48 -2.22 1.96
CA LEU A 413 7.86 -3.54 2.19
C LEU A 413 8.86 -4.68 2.28
N ALA A 414 8.59 -5.61 3.19
CA ALA A 414 9.18 -6.94 3.20
C ALA A 414 8.19 -7.94 3.80
N SER A 415 8.33 -9.21 3.43
CA SER A 415 7.44 -10.28 3.91
C SER A 415 8.22 -11.39 4.59
N VAL A 416 7.79 -11.74 5.79
CA VAL A 416 8.23 -12.95 6.52
C VAL A 416 7.64 -14.17 5.83
N ASN A 417 8.47 -15.18 5.55
CA ASN A 417 8.05 -16.40 4.89
C ASN A 417 7.64 -17.47 5.91
N LEU A 418 6.33 -17.64 6.09
CA LEU A 418 5.76 -18.56 7.07
C LEU A 418 6.04 -20.04 6.76
N SER A 419 6.31 -20.37 5.49
CA SER A 419 6.77 -21.73 5.13
C SER A 419 8.17 -22.08 5.64
N LYS A 420 8.94 -21.06 6.06
CA LYS A 420 10.29 -21.25 6.62
C LYS A 420 10.32 -21.00 8.11
N ILE A 421 9.59 -19.99 8.58
CA ILE A 421 9.63 -19.53 9.96
C ILE A 421 8.24 -19.11 10.46
N HIS A 422 7.76 -19.77 11.52
CA HIS A 422 6.43 -19.51 12.08
C HIS A 422 6.32 -19.90 13.56
N THR A 423 7.45 -20.12 14.24
CA THR A 423 7.49 -20.32 15.70
C THR A 423 7.83 -19.02 16.40
N GLN A 424 7.57 -18.95 17.71
CA GLN A 424 7.93 -17.80 18.52
C GLN A 424 9.44 -17.56 18.52
N GLU A 425 10.24 -18.63 18.58
CA GLU A 425 11.70 -18.58 18.55
C GLU A 425 12.22 -18.07 17.20
N ASP A 426 11.63 -18.52 16.10
CA ASP A 426 12.01 -18.04 14.78
C ASP A 426 11.73 -16.55 14.62
N LEU A 427 10.52 -16.11 14.99
CA LEU A 427 10.11 -14.72 14.85
C LEU A 427 10.94 -13.81 15.77
N ALA A 428 11.28 -14.25 16.98
CA ALA A 428 12.17 -13.53 17.90
C ALA A 428 13.56 -13.27 17.28
N ARG A 429 14.06 -14.23 16.49
CA ARG A 429 15.37 -14.17 15.84
C ARG A 429 15.34 -13.30 14.58
N VAL A 430 14.28 -13.39 13.78
CA VAL A 430 14.27 -12.85 12.42
C VAL A 430 13.63 -11.47 12.33
N VAL A 431 12.52 -11.23 13.04
CA VAL A 431 11.77 -9.96 12.95
C VAL A 431 12.64 -8.74 13.33
N PRO A 432 13.49 -8.77 14.36
CA PRO A 432 14.35 -7.62 14.68
C PRO A 432 15.31 -7.23 13.54
N THR A 433 15.84 -8.24 12.84
CA THR A 433 16.72 -8.03 11.69
C THR A 433 15.92 -7.46 10.50
N ALA A 434 14.70 -7.96 10.27
CA ALA A 434 13.83 -7.47 9.21
C ALA A 434 13.38 -6.02 9.42
N VAL A 435 12.99 -5.65 10.64
CA VAL A 435 12.58 -4.27 10.99
C VAL A 435 13.74 -3.30 10.79
N ARG A 436 14.96 -3.64 11.21
CA ARG A 436 16.13 -2.78 10.94
C ARG A 436 16.43 -2.67 9.44
N MET A 437 16.35 -3.78 8.71
CA MET A 437 16.54 -3.78 7.26
C MET A 437 15.56 -2.82 6.57
N LEU A 438 14.29 -2.83 6.99
CA LEU A 438 13.26 -1.91 6.49
C LEU A 438 13.48 -0.46 6.94
N ASP A 439 13.90 -0.21 8.19
CA ASP A 439 14.22 1.14 8.66
C ASP A 439 15.36 1.76 7.82
N ASN A 440 16.36 0.95 7.45
CA ASN A 440 17.47 1.42 6.62
C ASN A 440 17.05 1.77 5.19
N VAL A 441 16.00 1.13 4.65
CA VAL A 441 15.44 1.50 3.34
C VAL A 441 15.04 2.96 3.34
N ILE A 442 14.44 3.48 4.42
CA ILE A 442 13.98 4.88 4.50
C ILE A 442 15.13 5.87 4.24
N ASP A 443 16.27 5.65 4.89
CA ASP A 443 17.40 6.60 4.85
C ASP A 443 18.23 6.45 3.56
N LEU A 444 18.22 5.25 2.97
CA LEU A 444 19.00 4.92 1.77
C LEU A 444 18.25 5.13 0.47
N ASN A 445 16.93 5.31 0.52
CA ASN A 445 16.10 5.35 -0.68
C ASN A 445 16.26 6.66 -1.48
N PHE A 446 16.15 6.53 -2.80
CA PHE A 446 15.95 7.66 -3.70
C PHE A 446 14.47 8.03 -3.79
N TYR A 447 14.14 9.29 -3.49
CA TYR A 447 12.78 9.83 -3.66
C TYR A 447 12.73 10.80 -4.84
N PRO A 448 11.76 10.65 -5.78
CA PRO A 448 11.66 11.55 -6.92
C PRO A 448 11.08 12.93 -6.58
N LEU A 449 10.49 13.08 -5.38
CA LEU A 449 9.81 14.28 -4.91
C LEU A 449 10.22 14.59 -3.47
N ALA A 450 10.50 15.86 -3.18
CA ALA A 450 10.87 16.31 -1.83
C ALA A 450 9.74 16.10 -0.81
N LYS A 451 8.49 16.35 -1.21
CA LYS A 451 7.28 16.09 -0.40
C LYS A 451 7.26 14.67 0.14
N VAL A 452 7.45 13.68 -0.73
CA VAL A 452 7.45 12.25 -0.37
C VAL A 452 8.57 11.92 0.63
N LYS A 453 9.78 12.46 0.40
CA LYS A 453 10.90 12.26 1.32
C LYS A 453 10.60 12.84 2.70
N LYS A 454 10.09 14.08 2.76
CA LYS A 454 9.71 14.75 4.02
C LYS A 454 8.63 13.97 4.77
N THR A 455 7.58 13.53 4.09
CA THR A 455 6.53 12.72 4.71
C THR A 455 7.10 11.42 5.26
N ASN A 456 7.97 10.72 4.52
CA ASN A 456 8.57 9.48 5.02
C ASN A 456 9.56 9.68 6.16
N GLU A 457 10.33 10.78 6.18
CA GLU A 457 11.22 11.11 7.30
C GLU A 457 10.42 11.47 8.56
N LYS A 458 9.23 12.07 8.40
CA LYS A 458 8.31 12.44 9.48
C LYS A 458 7.67 11.22 10.16
N SER A 459 7.17 10.26 9.37
CA SER A 459 6.48 9.07 9.90
C SER A 459 7.38 7.84 10.04
N ARG A 460 8.50 7.79 9.31
CA ARG A 460 9.41 6.64 9.21
C ARG A 460 8.68 5.32 8.95
N SER A 461 7.74 5.33 8.00
CA SER A 461 6.82 4.23 7.76
C SER A 461 7.51 3.00 7.14
N ILE A 462 7.22 1.82 7.67
CA ILE A 462 7.57 0.52 7.08
C ILE A 462 6.31 -0.36 6.99
N GLY A 463 6.41 -1.47 6.26
CA GLY A 463 5.36 -2.48 6.17
C GLY A 463 5.95 -3.89 6.15
N LEU A 464 6.09 -4.49 7.34
CA LEU A 464 6.44 -5.89 7.48
C LEU A 464 5.17 -6.75 7.39
N GLY A 465 5.10 -7.59 6.36
CA GLY A 465 4.01 -8.52 6.11
C GLY A 465 4.43 -9.97 6.27
N VAL A 466 3.56 -10.86 5.81
CA VAL A 466 3.80 -12.31 5.77
C VAL A 466 3.46 -12.88 4.38
N MET A 467 4.07 -14.01 4.05
CA MET A 467 3.75 -14.83 2.89
C MET A 467 3.87 -16.32 3.23
N GLY A 468 3.38 -17.19 2.36
CA GLY A 468 3.54 -18.64 2.55
C GLY A 468 2.53 -19.27 3.53
N GLU A 469 1.41 -18.61 3.84
CA GLU A 469 0.45 -19.10 4.85
C GLU A 469 -0.16 -20.46 4.46
N ALA A 470 -0.61 -20.63 3.20
CA ALA A 470 -1.15 -21.89 2.72
C ALA A 470 -0.13 -23.04 2.77
N GLN A 471 1.14 -22.79 2.45
CA GLN A 471 2.20 -23.79 2.59
C GLN A 471 2.45 -24.14 4.07
N MET A 472 2.52 -23.14 4.95
CA MET A 472 2.68 -23.35 6.39
C MET A 472 1.59 -24.28 6.92
N LEU A 473 0.32 -24.04 6.57
CA LEU A 473 -0.78 -24.90 7.02
C LEU A 473 -0.69 -26.30 6.42
N ALA A 474 -0.40 -26.41 5.13
CA ALA A 474 -0.33 -27.71 4.46
C ALA A 474 0.77 -28.62 5.04
N GLU A 475 1.94 -28.05 5.34
CA GLU A 475 3.06 -28.80 5.94
C GLU A 475 2.80 -29.18 7.40
N ASN A 476 2.03 -28.36 8.13
CA ASN A 476 1.57 -28.67 9.48
C ASN A 476 0.29 -29.53 9.51
N LYS A 477 -0.24 -29.94 8.36
CA LYS A 477 -1.47 -30.76 8.23
C LYS A 477 -2.70 -30.08 8.87
N ILE A 478 -2.78 -28.76 8.75
CA ILE A 478 -3.88 -27.94 9.25
C ILE A 478 -4.85 -27.63 8.12
N GLU A 479 -6.14 -27.89 8.33
CA GLU A 479 -7.18 -27.61 7.33
C GLU A 479 -7.55 -26.12 7.30
N TRP A 480 -7.69 -25.57 6.10
CA TRP A 480 -8.04 -24.16 5.89
C TRP A 480 -9.41 -23.83 6.49
N GLY A 481 -9.46 -22.77 7.30
CA GLY A 481 -10.68 -22.31 7.98
C GLY A 481 -11.10 -23.12 9.21
N SER A 482 -10.32 -24.14 9.61
CA SER A 482 -10.52 -24.86 10.87
C SER A 482 -10.22 -23.98 12.10
N HIS A 483 -10.65 -24.41 13.28
CA HIS A 483 -10.28 -23.73 14.53
C HIS A 483 -8.76 -23.75 14.76
N GLU A 484 -8.10 -24.86 14.41
CA GLU A 484 -6.64 -24.98 14.49
C GLU A 484 -5.93 -23.96 13.59
N HIS A 485 -6.42 -23.77 12.36
CA HIS A 485 -5.93 -22.71 11.48
C HIS A 485 -6.05 -21.32 12.13
N PHE A 486 -7.24 -20.98 12.61
CA PHE A 486 -7.50 -19.67 13.20
C PHE A 486 -6.64 -19.41 14.43
N THR A 487 -6.47 -20.41 15.31
CA THR A 487 -5.58 -20.32 16.47
C THR A 487 -4.12 -20.15 16.05
N LYS A 488 -3.65 -20.95 15.07
CA LYS A 488 -2.26 -20.89 14.60
C LYS A 488 -1.91 -19.53 14.00
N VAL A 489 -2.78 -18.97 13.18
CA VAL A 489 -2.57 -17.64 12.58
C VAL A 489 -2.62 -16.54 13.65
N ASP A 490 -3.51 -16.64 14.64
CA ASP A 490 -3.56 -15.69 15.76
C ASP A 490 -2.24 -15.68 16.55
N GLU A 491 -1.66 -16.84 16.86
CA GLU A 491 -0.36 -16.98 17.56
C GLU A 491 0.83 -16.42 16.76
N VAL A 492 0.88 -16.73 15.47
CA VAL A 492 1.94 -16.26 14.56
C VAL A 492 1.89 -14.74 14.45
N MET A 493 0.70 -14.18 14.25
CA MET A 493 0.52 -12.73 14.09
C MET A 493 0.70 -11.96 15.39
N GLU A 494 0.31 -12.53 16.54
CA GLU A 494 0.65 -11.97 17.85
C GLU A 494 2.18 -11.84 17.99
N SER A 495 2.91 -12.91 17.68
CA SER A 495 4.38 -12.93 17.79
C SER A 495 5.05 -11.97 16.81
N LEU A 496 4.57 -11.91 15.56
CA LEU A 496 5.03 -10.93 14.57
C LEU A 496 4.85 -9.51 15.09
N SER A 497 3.67 -9.19 15.61
CA SER A 497 3.32 -7.87 16.13
C SER A 497 4.17 -7.47 17.32
N TYR A 498 4.30 -8.37 18.29
CA TYR A 498 5.10 -8.16 19.49
C TYR A 498 6.56 -7.85 19.15
N TYR A 499 7.19 -8.69 18.33
CA TYR A 499 8.60 -8.50 17.97
C TYR A 499 8.80 -7.31 17.03
N ALA A 500 7.83 -6.98 16.16
CA ALA A 500 7.94 -5.80 15.31
C ALA A 500 7.93 -4.50 16.13
N ILE A 501 6.97 -4.38 17.06
CA ILE A 501 6.85 -3.22 17.97
C ILE A 501 8.08 -3.11 18.86
N ARG A 502 8.49 -4.20 19.49
CA ARG A 502 9.69 -4.25 20.35
C ARG A 502 10.94 -3.82 19.58
N SER A 503 11.13 -4.33 18.36
CA SER A 503 12.32 -4.02 17.56
C SER A 503 12.37 -2.56 17.14
N SER A 504 11.23 -1.96 16.79
CA SER A 504 11.16 -0.52 16.50
C SER A 504 11.42 0.33 17.75
N SER A 505 11.00 -0.12 18.93
CA SER A 505 11.32 0.53 20.20
C SER A 505 12.80 0.42 20.56
N ASP A 506 13.42 -0.75 20.34
CA ASP A 506 14.87 -0.95 20.51
C ASP A 506 15.66 -0.02 19.55
N LEU A 507 15.20 0.13 18.30
CA LEU A 507 15.79 1.08 17.36
C LEU A 507 15.61 2.55 17.75
N ALA A 508 14.55 2.89 18.50
CA ALA A 508 14.32 4.25 18.95
C ALA A 508 15.40 4.71 19.94
N LEU A 509 15.85 3.81 20.82
CA LEU A 509 16.98 4.07 21.72
C LEU A 509 18.29 4.29 20.97
N GLU A 510 18.53 3.52 19.91
CA GLU A 510 19.78 3.58 19.16
C GLU A 510 19.83 4.75 18.17
N LYS A 511 18.74 4.95 17.41
CA LYS A 511 18.69 5.86 16.25
C LYS A 511 17.77 7.06 16.44
N GLY A 512 17.07 7.14 17.57
CA GLY A 512 16.08 8.17 17.86
C GLY A 512 14.67 7.80 17.39
N GLN A 513 13.69 8.39 18.06
CA GLN A 513 12.26 8.21 17.79
C GLN A 513 11.85 8.89 16.47
N TYR A 514 10.73 8.46 15.86
CA TYR A 514 10.19 9.20 14.72
C TYR A 514 9.65 10.58 15.15
N PRO A 515 9.76 11.62 14.29
CA PRO A 515 9.49 13.01 14.68
C PRO A 515 8.13 13.30 15.33
N THR A 516 7.06 12.59 14.93
CA THR A 516 5.71 12.82 15.46
C THR A 516 5.27 11.75 16.47
N TYR A 517 6.21 11.18 17.23
CA TYR A 517 5.90 10.17 18.25
C TYR A 517 4.99 10.70 19.36
N GLU A 518 5.29 11.88 19.90
CA GLU A 518 4.50 12.48 20.97
C GLU A 518 3.04 12.70 20.55
N GLY A 519 2.10 12.22 21.36
CA GLY A 519 0.66 12.29 21.09
C GLY A 519 0.08 11.12 20.29
N SER A 520 0.95 10.25 19.73
CA SER A 520 0.54 9.02 19.05
C SER A 520 -0.10 8.01 20.00
N ASP A 521 -0.80 7.02 19.45
CA ASP A 521 -1.27 5.87 20.23
C ASP A 521 -0.07 5.07 20.80
N TRP A 522 1.05 5.01 20.07
CA TRP A 522 2.29 4.40 20.57
C TRP A 522 2.78 5.08 21.86
N SER A 523 2.82 6.42 21.89
CA SER A 523 3.24 7.19 23.08
C SER A 523 2.33 7.00 24.29
N LYS A 524 1.09 6.56 24.06
CA LYS A 524 0.11 6.25 25.10
C LYS A 524 0.15 4.77 25.52
N GLY A 525 0.97 3.95 24.88
CA GLY A 525 1.00 2.49 25.06
C GLY A 525 -0.26 1.79 24.56
N ILE A 526 -0.86 2.31 23.49
CA ILE A 526 -2.01 1.72 22.80
C ILE A 526 -1.50 1.04 21.53
N PHE A 527 -1.70 -0.27 21.43
CA PHE A 527 -1.25 -1.11 20.31
C PHE A 527 -2.43 -1.60 19.47
N PRO A 528 -2.19 -2.19 18.26
CA PRO A 528 -3.27 -2.65 17.38
C PRO A 528 -4.31 -3.54 18.09
N ILE A 529 -3.85 -4.46 18.94
CA ILE A 529 -4.72 -5.38 19.69
C ILE A 529 -5.66 -4.66 20.66
N ASP A 530 -5.28 -3.49 21.18
CA ASP A 530 -6.13 -2.69 22.08
C ASP A 530 -7.29 -1.99 21.35
N LYS A 531 -7.20 -1.91 20.01
CA LYS A 531 -8.21 -1.35 19.12
C LYS A 531 -8.87 -2.42 18.24
N ALA A 532 -8.57 -3.69 18.49
CA ALA A 532 -9.11 -4.81 17.75
C ALA A 532 -10.63 -4.84 17.81
N ASN A 533 -11.28 -5.17 16.69
CA ASN A 533 -12.72 -5.32 16.62
C ASN A 533 -13.18 -6.49 17.51
N GLU A 534 -14.19 -6.26 18.34
CA GLU A 534 -14.68 -7.26 19.30
C GLU A 534 -15.17 -8.55 18.64
N ASN A 535 -15.81 -8.45 17.48
CA ASN A 535 -16.29 -9.63 16.75
C ASN A 535 -15.12 -10.45 16.21
N ALA A 536 -14.03 -9.80 15.78
CA ALA A 536 -12.81 -10.48 15.39
C ALA A 536 -12.14 -11.15 16.60
N CYS A 537 -12.14 -10.51 17.77
CA CYS A 537 -11.59 -11.10 19.00
C CYS A 537 -12.35 -12.38 19.38
N LYS A 538 -13.67 -12.41 19.21
CA LYS A 538 -14.52 -13.58 19.49
C LYS A 538 -14.30 -14.78 18.54
N LEU A 539 -13.59 -14.60 17.42
CA LEU A 539 -13.32 -15.70 16.48
C LEU A 539 -12.33 -16.74 17.03
N VAL A 540 -11.45 -16.33 17.95
CA VAL A 540 -10.45 -17.18 18.59
C VAL A 540 -10.37 -16.79 20.06
N ASP A 541 -10.72 -17.71 20.95
CA ASP A 541 -10.54 -17.54 22.39
C ASP A 541 -9.39 -18.45 22.87
N ARG A 542 -8.27 -17.84 23.24
CA ARG A 542 -7.10 -18.53 23.82
C ARG A 542 -7.10 -18.52 25.35
N GLY A 543 -8.20 -18.14 26.00
CA GLY A 543 -8.30 -18.03 27.47
C GLY A 543 -8.25 -16.61 28.00
N GLY A 544 -8.67 -15.62 27.20
CA GLY A 544 -8.73 -14.21 27.59
C GLY A 544 -7.36 -13.58 27.91
N LEU A 545 -7.30 -12.73 28.93
CA LEU A 545 -6.11 -11.95 29.35
C LEU A 545 -4.85 -12.80 29.64
N PHE A 546 -5.01 -14.08 29.96
CA PHE A 546 -3.91 -15.01 30.25
C PHE A 546 -3.62 -15.98 29.09
N GLY A 547 -4.35 -15.85 27.98
CA GLY A 547 -4.21 -16.69 26.78
C GLY A 547 -3.17 -16.20 25.77
N TYR A 548 -2.67 -14.98 25.95
CA TYR A 548 -1.62 -14.39 25.12
C TYR A 548 -0.25 -14.91 25.51
N SER A 549 0.58 -15.17 24.50
CA SER A 549 1.89 -15.80 24.69
C SER A 549 2.97 -14.78 25.09
N HIS A 550 2.69 -13.48 24.96
CA HIS A 550 3.67 -12.42 25.18
C HIS A 550 3.25 -11.43 26.28
N ASP A 551 4.25 -10.88 26.98
CA ASP A 551 4.04 -9.85 28.00
C ASP A 551 3.88 -8.47 27.35
N TRP A 552 2.64 -8.18 26.97
CA TRP A 552 2.24 -6.90 26.37
C TRP A 552 2.35 -5.71 27.33
N GLN A 553 2.21 -5.92 28.64
CA GLN A 553 2.28 -4.81 29.60
C GLN A 553 3.70 -4.29 29.73
N THR A 554 4.68 -5.18 29.85
CA THR A 554 6.10 -4.79 29.84
C THR A 554 6.48 -4.10 28.53
N LEU A 555 5.97 -4.58 27.39
CA LEU A 555 6.23 -3.93 26.10
C LEU A 555 5.61 -2.53 26.01
N LYS A 556 4.40 -2.32 26.54
CA LYS A 556 3.77 -0.99 26.59
C LYS A 556 4.60 0.00 27.41
N GLU A 557 5.07 -0.39 28.59
CA GLU A 557 5.90 0.46 29.43
C GLU A 557 7.26 0.75 28.79
N LYS A 558 7.85 -0.26 28.12
CA LYS A 558 9.05 -0.07 27.30
C LYS A 558 8.80 0.98 26.20
N VAL A 559 7.74 0.83 25.41
CA VAL A 559 7.44 1.75 24.30
C VAL A 559 7.19 3.17 24.80
N LYS A 560 6.53 3.37 25.95
CA LYS A 560 6.36 4.70 26.55
C LYS A 560 7.67 5.32 27.01
N THR A 561 8.62 4.50 27.45
CA THR A 561 9.91 4.95 27.99
C THR A 561 10.92 5.23 26.88
N ASP A 562 11.06 4.29 25.95
CA ASP A 562 12.09 4.28 24.91
C ASP A 562 11.62 4.98 23.63
N GLY A 563 10.31 5.00 23.41
CA GLY A 563 9.65 5.45 22.19
C GLY A 563 9.66 4.41 21.08
N MET A 564 9.39 4.90 19.86
CA MET A 564 9.31 4.10 18.63
C MET A 564 10.13 4.74 17.52
N ARG A 565 10.83 3.92 16.73
CA ARG A 565 11.58 4.38 15.56
C ARG A 565 10.68 4.63 14.34
N ASN A 566 9.59 3.87 14.21
CA ASN A 566 8.73 3.85 13.03
C ASN A 566 7.28 4.11 13.46
N GLY A 567 6.61 5.06 12.81
CA GLY A 567 5.22 5.42 13.11
C GLY A 567 4.20 4.41 12.58
N TYR A 568 4.56 3.65 11.55
CA TYR A 568 3.77 2.55 10.98
C TYR A 568 4.68 1.34 10.73
N LEU A 569 4.22 0.12 11.01
CA LEU A 569 5.06 -1.08 11.08
C LEU A 569 4.65 -2.24 10.18
N MET A 570 3.38 -2.60 10.16
CA MET A 570 2.94 -3.91 9.67
C MET A 570 1.84 -3.75 8.62
N ALA A 571 2.09 -4.32 7.45
CA ALA A 571 1.16 -4.37 6.33
C ALA A 571 1.40 -5.65 5.52
N ILE A 572 0.33 -6.35 5.14
CA ILE A 572 0.43 -7.59 4.36
C ILE A 572 0.13 -7.27 2.90
N ALA A 573 1.20 -7.04 2.14
CA ALA A 573 1.15 -6.81 0.70
C ALA A 573 0.98 -8.13 -0.09
N PRO A 574 0.50 -8.08 -1.35
CA PRO A 574 0.52 -9.24 -2.21
C PRO A 574 1.97 -9.56 -2.58
N THR A 575 2.28 -10.83 -2.81
CA THR A 575 3.67 -11.29 -2.97
C THR A 575 3.91 -12.12 -4.23
N SER A 576 3.16 -11.92 -5.33
CA SER A 576 3.26 -12.81 -6.50
C SER A 576 4.70 -13.04 -7.01
N SER A 577 5.41 -11.97 -7.36
CA SER A 577 6.77 -12.09 -7.92
C SER A 577 7.79 -12.65 -6.92
N ILE A 578 7.74 -12.24 -5.65
CA ILE A 578 8.70 -12.68 -4.63
C ILE A 578 8.38 -14.09 -4.11
N SER A 579 7.12 -14.51 -4.09
CA SER A 579 6.74 -15.86 -3.68
C SER A 579 7.13 -16.90 -4.74
N ILE A 580 7.05 -16.55 -6.03
CA ILE A 580 7.59 -17.38 -7.12
C ILE A 580 9.10 -17.51 -6.97
N LEU A 581 9.81 -16.39 -6.73
CA LEU A 581 11.26 -16.36 -6.50
C LEU A 581 11.67 -17.31 -5.38
N THR A 582 10.98 -17.26 -4.23
CA THR A 582 11.29 -18.11 -3.07
C THR A 582 10.66 -19.51 -3.13
N GLY A 583 9.84 -19.79 -4.15
CA GLY A 583 9.14 -21.07 -4.30
C GLY A 583 8.09 -21.36 -3.22
N THR A 584 7.38 -20.34 -2.72
CA THR A 584 6.33 -20.46 -1.69
C THR A 584 4.96 -19.97 -2.19
N THR A 585 3.91 -20.24 -1.40
CA THR A 585 2.54 -19.75 -1.70
C THR A 585 2.43 -18.25 -1.48
N GLN A 586 1.56 -17.60 -2.25
CA GLN A 586 1.39 -16.15 -2.19
C GLN A 586 0.72 -15.72 -0.87
N ALA A 587 1.32 -14.72 -0.24
CA ALA A 587 0.76 -13.92 0.85
C ALA A 587 0.02 -14.79 1.89
N ILE A 588 -1.26 -14.51 2.08
CA ILE A 588 -2.15 -15.06 3.12
C ILE A 588 -3.32 -15.85 2.52
N GLU A 589 -3.23 -16.20 1.24
CA GLU A 589 -4.34 -16.75 0.48
C GLU A 589 -4.18 -18.25 0.26
N PRO A 590 -5.31 -18.99 0.17
CA PRO A 590 -5.30 -20.37 -0.31
C PRO A 590 -4.71 -20.43 -1.74
N VAL A 591 -4.18 -21.60 -2.12
CA VAL A 591 -3.64 -21.78 -3.47
C VAL A 591 -4.75 -21.69 -4.51
N TYR A 592 -4.48 -21.11 -5.68
CA TYR A 592 -5.45 -21.12 -6.78
C TYR A 592 -5.76 -22.54 -7.26
N LYS A 593 -4.69 -23.29 -7.56
CA LYS A 593 -4.73 -24.68 -8.01
C LYS A 593 -3.59 -25.45 -7.35
N ARG A 594 -3.78 -26.76 -7.17
CA ARG A 594 -2.72 -27.65 -6.66
C ARG A 594 -1.65 -27.96 -7.72
N LYS A 595 -2.07 -28.02 -8.99
CA LYS A 595 -1.23 -28.27 -10.17
C LYS A 595 -1.76 -27.43 -11.33
N TRP A 596 -0.87 -26.90 -12.15
CA TRP A 596 -1.19 -26.13 -13.36
C TRP A 596 0.00 -26.15 -14.32
N PHE A 597 -0.18 -25.63 -15.53
CA PHE A 597 0.89 -25.31 -16.46
C PHE A 597 1.07 -23.80 -16.51
N GLU A 598 2.31 -23.34 -16.48
CA GLU A 598 2.64 -21.93 -16.67
C GLU A 598 3.25 -21.77 -18.07
N GLU A 599 2.68 -20.86 -18.87
CA GLU A 599 3.22 -20.56 -20.20
C GLU A 599 4.36 -19.55 -20.07
N ASN A 600 5.51 -19.85 -20.66
CA ASN A 600 6.57 -18.87 -20.82
C ASN A 600 7.20 -18.94 -22.23
N LEU A 601 8.17 -18.06 -22.49
CA LEU A 601 8.88 -17.99 -23.78
C LEU A 601 9.54 -19.32 -24.22
N SER A 602 9.69 -20.29 -23.31
CA SER A 602 10.28 -21.61 -23.55
C SER A 602 9.24 -22.75 -23.65
N GLY A 603 7.95 -22.45 -23.51
CA GLY A 603 6.83 -23.41 -23.58
C GLY A 603 6.01 -23.52 -22.29
N LEU A 604 5.15 -24.54 -22.22
CA LEU A 604 4.33 -24.86 -21.05
C LEU A 604 5.17 -25.63 -20.02
N ILE A 605 5.25 -25.10 -18.80
CA ILE A 605 5.97 -25.73 -17.68
C ILE A 605 4.96 -26.25 -16.66
N PRO A 606 4.99 -27.53 -16.31
CA PRO A 606 4.17 -28.04 -15.23
C PRO A 606 4.65 -27.47 -13.88
N VAL A 607 3.70 -26.96 -13.10
CA VAL A 607 3.93 -26.37 -11.78
C VAL A 607 2.98 -27.02 -10.79
N VAL A 608 3.46 -27.19 -9.56
CA VAL A 608 2.67 -27.70 -8.44
C VAL A 608 2.82 -26.78 -7.24
N ALA A 609 1.85 -26.84 -6.33
CA ALA A 609 1.98 -26.23 -5.02
C ALA A 609 3.29 -26.71 -4.33
N PRO A 610 3.96 -25.85 -3.55
CA PRO A 610 5.21 -26.21 -2.88
C PRO A 610 5.07 -27.48 -2.01
N ASN A 611 6.03 -28.40 -2.06
CA ASN A 611 6.02 -29.63 -1.27
C ASN A 611 4.70 -30.46 -1.37
N LEU A 612 4.04 -30.41 -2.53
CA LEU A 612 2.83 -31.20 -2.78
C LEU A 612 3.17 -32.70 -2.83
N SER A 613 2.50 -33.48 -1.98
CA SER A 613 2.63 -34.94 -1.88
C SER A 613 1.26 -35.56 -1.59
N SER A 614 1.17 -36.89 -1.54
CA SER A 614 -0.05 -37.58 -1.11
C SER A 614 -0.49 -37.20 0.31
N GLU A 615 0.44 -36.77 1.17
CA GLU A 615 0.14 -36.37 2.53
C GLU A 615 -0.31 -34.90 2.64
N THR A 616 0.21 -34.02 1.79
CA THR A 616 -0.10 -32.58 1.83
C THR A 616 -1.23 -32.17 0.87
N TRP A 617 -1.63 -33.03 -0.07
CA TRP A 617 -2.63 -32.76 -1.11
C TRP A 617 -3.95 -32.20 -0.57
N GLN A 618 -4.49 -32.82 0.49
CA GLN A 618 -5.79 -32.45 1.03
C GLN A 618 -5.78 -31.08 1.73
N TYR A 619 -4.62 -30.63 2.21
CA TYR A 619 -4.48 -29.37 2.95
C TYR A 619 -4.23 -28.16 2.05
N TYR A 620 -3.87 -28.39 0.79
CA TYR A 620 -3.86 -27.34 -0.24
C TYR A 620 -5.27 -27.13 -0.80
N THR A 621 -6.09 -26.37 -0.07
CA THR A 621 -7.45 -26.01 -0.51
C THR A 621 -7.41 -24.99 -1.66
N PRO A 622 -8.03 -25.28 -2.82
CA PRO A 622 -8.17 -24.32 -3.90
C PRO A 622 -9.02 -23.11 -3.50
N SER A 623 -8.61 -21.92 -3.92
CA SER A 623 -9.22 -20.65 -3.51
C SER A 623 -10.70 -20.50 -3.91
N TYR A 624 -11.06 -21.00 -5.10
CA TYR A 624 -12.44 -21.00 -5.62
C TYR A 624 -13.36 -22.06 -4.96
N ASP A 625 -12.77 -23.09 -4.34
CA ASP A 625 -13.52 -24.14 -3.65
C ASP A 625 -13.90 -23.72 -2.23
N LEU A 626 -13.10 -22.87 -1.61
CA LEU A 626 -13.27 -22.40 -0.24
C LEU A 626 -14.52 -21.52 -0.05
N ASP A 627 -15.18 -21.62 1.10
CA ASP A 627 -16.12 -20.60 1.55
C ASP A 627 -15.39 -19.31 1.91
N GLN A 628 -15.66 -18.24 1.16
CA GLN A 628 -15.00 -16.95 1.30
C GLN A 628 -15.26 -16.30 2.67
N ASN A 629 -16.33 -16.67 3.40
CA ASN A 629 -16.52 -16.22 4.77
C ASN A 629 -15.43 -16.73 5.73
N LEU A 630 -14.84 -17.91 5.48
CA LEU A 630 -13.70 -18.41 6.25
C LEU A 630 -12.44 -17.56 5.98
N LEU A 631 -12.27 -17.12 4.73
CA LEU A 631 -11.18 -16.23 4.35
C LEU A 631 -11.32 -14.84 5.01
N ILE A 632 -12.54 -14.29 5.06
CA ILE A 632 -12.85 -13.07 5.81
C ILE A 632 -12.52 -13.22 7.30
N LYS A 633 -12.90 -14.33 7.93
CA LYS A 633 -12.58 -14.60 9.34
C LYS A 633 -11.08 -14.69 9.59
N ALA A 634 -10.34 -15.40 8.73
CA ALA A 634 -8.88 -15.44 8.80
C ALA A 634 -8.26 -14.04 8.66
N GLY A 635 -8.78 -13.24 7.72
CA GLY A 635 -8.38 -11.84 7.53
C GLY A 635 -8.61 -11.00 8.78
N ALA A 636 -9.79 -11.12 9.40
CA ALA A 636 -10.12 -10.45 10.65
C ALA A 636 -9.17 -10.84 11.79
N ILE A 637 -8.80 -12.12 11.89
CA ILE A 637 -7.86 -12.63 12.90
C ILE A 637 -6.49 -11.95 12.75
N ARG A 638 -5.94 -11.88 11.53
CA ARG A 638 -4.69 -11.16 11.25
C ARG A 638 -4.80 -9.66 11.51
N GLN A 639 -5.93 -9.04 11.10
CA GLN A 639 -6.10 -7.58 11.13
C GLN A 639 -5.98 -6.99 12.53
N LYS A 640 -6.37 -7.74 13.57
CA LYS A 640 -6.27 -7.33 14.98
C LYS A 640 -4.83 -7.04 15.43
N TRP A 641 -3.85 -7.66 14.78
CA TRP A 641 -2.45 -7.60 15.19
C TRP A 641 -1.61 -6.57 14.42
N ILE A 642 -2.13 -6.00 13.33
CA ILE A 642 -1.39 -5.11 12.43
C ILE A 642 -1.97 -3.69 12.43
N ASP A 643 -1.10 -2.68 12.35
CA ASP A 643 -1.46 -1.25 12.41
C ASP A 643 -1.91 -0.68 11.06
N GLN A 644 -1.48 -1.26 9.93
CA GLN A 644 -2.00 -0.94 8.59
C GLN A 644 -3.01 -2.03 8.17
N GLY A 645 -3.01 -2.50 6.92
CA GLY A 645 -3.98 -3.45 6.40
C GLY A 645 -3.36 -4.66 5.72
N GLN A 646 -4.20 -5.37 4.98
CA GLN A 646 -3.81 -6.56 4.24
C GLN A 646 -4.54 -6.59 2.89
N SER A 647 -3.83 -6.98 1.84
CA SER A 647 -4.45 -7.25 0.55
C SER A 647 -5.13 -8.62 0.61
N LEU A 648 -6.46 -8.61 0.74
CA LEU A 648 -7.27 -9.83 0.84
C LEU A 648 -8.14 -10.00 -0.39
N ASN A 649 -7.78 -10.92 -1.28
CA ASN A 649 -8.63 -11.27 -2.42
C ASN A 649 -9.84 -12.09 -1.98
N ILE A 650 -10.92 -11.98 -2.75
CA ILE A 650 -12.12 -12.81 -2.67
C ILE A 650 -12.24 -13.57 -3.98
N PHE A 651 -12.53 -14.87 -3.89
CA PHE A 651 -12.60 -15.76 -5.05
C PHE A 651 -14.03 -16.23 -5.24
N ILE A 652 -14.57 -16.05 -6.44
CA ILE A 652 -15.94 -16.44 -6.74
C ILE A 652 -16.03 -17.16 -8.08
N THR A 653 -16.82 -18.22 -8.10
CA THR A 653 -17.21 -18.93 -9.31
C THR A 653 -18.58 -18.44 -9.75
N LEU A 654 -18.88 -18.51 -11.06
CA LEU A 654 -20.15 -18.01 -11.61
C LEU A 654 -21.38 -18.71 -11.03
N ASP A 655 -21.27 -19.98 -10.63
CA ASP A 655 -22.34 -20.75 -10.00
C ASP A 655 -22.61 -20.31 -8.54
N LYS A 656 -21.60 -19.81 -7.83
CA LYS A 656 -21.72 -19.27 -6.45
C LYS A 656 -22.03 -17.77 -6.44
N ALA A 657 -21.85 -17.07 -7.56
CA ALA A 657 -22.03 -15.64 -7.66
C ALA A 657 -23.50 -15.22 -7.53
N SER A 658 -23.87 -14.73 -6.34
CA SER A 658 -25.16 -14.09 -6.11
C SER A 658 -24.98 -12.79 -5.35
N GLY A 659 -25.85 -11.81 -5.61
CA GLY A 659 -25.82 -10.53 -4.89
C GLY A 659 -26.00 -10.70 -3.37
N LYS A 660 -26.73 -11.74 -2.93
CA LYS A 660 -26.88 -12.07 -1.51
C LYS A 660 -25.56 -12.55 -0.90
N TYR A 661 -24.84 -13.43 -1.58
CA TYR A 661 -23.57 -13.96 -1.10
C TYR A 661 -22.48 -12.89 -1.07
N LEU A 662 -22.35 -12.09 -2.14
CA LEU A 662 -21.43 -10.95 -2.16
C LEU A 662 -21.74 -9.97 -1.02
N ASN A 663 -23.01 -9.63 -0.82
CA ASN A 663 -23.43 -8.79 0.31
C ASN A 663 -23.00 -9.39 1.65
N GLU A 664 -23.23 -10.69 1.87
CA GLU A 664 -22.83 -11.37 3.10
C GLU A 664 -21.32 -11.27 3.37
N ILE A 665 -20.49 -11.57 2.37
CA ILE A 665 -19.02 -11.51 2.48
C ILE A 665 -18.56 -10.12 2.93
N TYR A 666 -18.99 -9.08 2.22
CA TYR A 666 -18.51 -7.72 2.47
C TYR A 666 -19.14 -7.07 3.71
N MET A 667 -20.38 -7.43 4.06
CA MET A 667 -20.97 -7.06 5.36
C MET A 667 -20.22 -7.73 6.51
N ASN A 668 -19.80 -9.00 6.36
CA ASN A 668 -18.98 -9.68 7.35
C ASN A 668 -17.58 -9.05 7.46
N ALA A 669 -16.97 -8.68 6.33
CA ALA A 669 -15.69 -7.96 6.33
C ALA A 669 -15.76 -6.68 7.17
N TRP A 670 -16.83 -5.89 6.98
CA TRP A 670 -17.11 -4.70 7.78
C TRP A 670 -17.33 -5.04 9.26
N LYS A 671 -18.24 -5.98 9.58
CA LYS A 671 -18.59 -6.35 10.96
C LYS A 671 -17.43 -6.90 11.76
N PHE A 672 -16.48 -7.57 11.12
CA PHE A 672 -15.26 -8.07 11.74
C PHE A 672 -14.12 -7.04 11.75
N GLY A 673 -14.35 -5.83 11.24
CA GLY A 673 -13.38 -4.73 11.33
C GLY A 673 -12.19 -4.86 10.40
N LEU A 674 -12.35 -5.52 9.24
CA LEU A 674 -11.34 -5.42 8.18
C LEU A 674 -11.23 -3.96 7.72
N LYS A 675 -10.04 -3.57 7.27
CA LYS A 675 -9.80 -2.25 6.67
C LYS A 675 -10.03 -2.24 5.17
N SER A 676 -9.91 -3.40 4.53
CA SER A 676 -10.06 -3.53 3.08
C SER A 676 -10.33 -4.96 2.65
N THR A 677 -10.84 -5.06 1.43
CA THR A 677 -10.69 -6.21 0.55
C THR A 677 -9.98 -5.74 -0.71
N TYR A 678 -9.31 -6.64 -1.43
CA TYR A 678 -8.49 -6.30 -2.59
C TYR A 678 -9.18 -6.60 -3.92
N TYR A 679 -8.91 -7.73 -4.58
CA TYR A 679 -9.65 -8.12 -5.79
C TYR A 679 -10.82 -9.04 -5.47
N LEU A 680 -11.92 -8.84 -6.20
CA LEU A 680 -12.90 -9.89 -6.47
C LEU A 680 -12.46 -10.65 -7.73
N ARG A 681 -11.94 -11.85 -7.55
CA ARG A 681 -11.50 -12.74 -8.63
C ARG A 681 -12.66 -13.63 -9.06
N SER A 682 -13.23 -13.37 -10.23
CA SER A 682 -14.23 -14.23 -10.87
C SER A 682 -13.55 -15.24 -11.80
N GLN A 683 -13.89 -16.53 -11.68
CA GLN A 683 -13.40 -17.54 -12.63
C GLN A 683 -14.10 -17.40 -13.99
N SER A 684 -13.33 -17.17 -15.07
CA SER A 684 -13.86 -17.15 -16.43
C SER A 684 -14.31 -18.56 -16.85
N PRO A 685 -15.46 -18.75 -17.52
CA PRO A 685 -15.88 -20.05 -18.04
C PRO A 685 -14.92 -20.61 -19.10
N GLU A 686 -14.10 -19.77 -19.73
CA GLU A 686 -13.08 -20.16 -20.72
C GLU A 686 -11.77 -20.65 -20.06
N SER A 687 -11.64 -20.58 -18.74
CA SER A 687 -10.48 -21.09 -17.98
C SER A 687 -10.50 -22.63 -17.79
N SER A 688 -11.05 -23.35 -18.77
CA SER A 688 -11.04 -24.81 -18.83
C SER A 688 -9.67 -25.39 -19.18
N ASP A 689 -8.73 -24.57 -19.62
CA ASP A 689 -7.37 -25.01 -19.92
C ASP A 689 -6.51 -24.98 -18.65
N ASP A 690 -5.71 -26.04 -18.43
CA ASP A 690 -4.79 -26.18 -17.30
C ASP A 690 -3.64 -25.13 -17.31
N VAL A 691 -3.74 -24.07 -18.10
CA VAL A 691 -2.71 -23.04 -18.33
C VAL A 691 -3.04 -21.77 -17.54
N GLU A 692 -2.11 -21.32 -16.70
CA GLU A 692 -2.21 -20.06 -15.94
C GLU A 692 -1.14 -19.06 -16.37
N ASP A 693 -1.52 -17.78 -16.46
CA ASP A 693 -0.59 -16.66 -16.64
C ASP A 693 -0.53 -15.83 -15.35
N ARG A 694 0.38 -16.21 -14.44
CA ARG A 694 0.64 -15.48 -13.20
C ARG A 694 1.36 -14.15 -13.42
N SER A 695 1.78 -13.83 -14.64
CA SER A 695 2.45 -12.56 -14.95
C SER A 695 1.51 -11.35 -14.93
N GLN A 696 0.19 -11.58 -14.90
CA GLN A 696 -0.85 -10.53 -14.90
C GLN A 696 -1.39 -10.17 -13.51
N GLU A 697 -0.91 -10.80 -12.44
CA GLU A 697 -1.39 -10.55 -11.09
C GLU A 697 -0.74 -9.29 -10.49
N CYS A 698 -1.44 -8.16 -10.52
CA CYS A 698 -1.05 -6.84 -9.99
C CYS A 698 0.43 -6.46 -10.18
N VAL A 699 0.75 -6.01 -11.38
CA VAL A 699 2.09 -5.58 -11.77
C VAL A 699 2.50 -4.24 -11.10
N GLY A 700 1.53 -3.46 -10.59
CA GLY A 700 1.76 -2.08 -10.12
C GLY A 700 2.38 -1.94 -8.73
N CYS A 701 2.10 -2.85 -7.78
CA CYS A 701 2.60 -2.77 -6.39
C CYS A 701 3.65 -3.81 -6.02
N GLN A 702 3.85 -4.84 -6.86
CA GLN A 702 4.54 -6.08 -6.50
C GLN A 702 6.03 -6.11 -6.81
#